data_AF-A0A485K362-F1
#
_entry.id   AF-A0A485K362-F1
#
_cell.length_a   1.000
_cell.length_b   1.000
_cell.length_c   1.000
_cell.angle_alpha   90.00
_cell.angle_beta   90.00
_cell.angle_gamma   90.00
#
_symmetry.space_group_name_H-M   'P 1'
#
loop_
_entity.id
_entity.type
_entity.pdbx_description
1 polymer ?
#
loop_
_entity_poly.entity_id
_entity_poly.type
_entity_poly.pdbx_seq_one_letter_code
_entity_poly.pdbx_strand_id
1 'polypeptide(L)'
;MSVSSDRQYERLQTAHPPSPAKMLARADTSLRSCASQATPDDRSSVDVSFPSPRPPSPKSHRVHPCSKDEFDKLTDMVQGTDDVSMPEHRQSLVGNGPKARYSVHKYSNPDASDADDAAGRMDMTISEKVEAGGGLLYLAFTLVLSLYYLTMLTPAMANDLWWVGFNASGAQSYLIDTFNNQLNLHGNGTMDVQKNIYALPKDYSSYYTPIQVSPIYARAVLASMASDLRRIIPFLRALSSPENIQTQFCWIDFNHTWEVAHSDLRQQRCHGRYIKNAAVYWESLLRLIDWDMYMASAQTRFDLAMGNALKQSVAGREWLKSTPYAFQTLDAEVAYWQQAGLRMFQLQYSNLNSWGVDETISVTNAFGSSQSISIKRVGTQQRGALWTTAVLYWGTWNDFILVNAYGVSFVRSDAAHQRFTAPCSYTDYLANPSNYACDPCNPPWNPNPGDCTPDNEYILGLPALPCWLITHNYIGPFGTIDLYFESPPSSLLSFYTAFHDAITTLAQSNDDFFTALMDIPSLSADPVPPSWLLGQMVYFGGDPSCTKRVGFPHVQSSFAFDASCTDQSKNTILLHRFNILFAMAATNMTSSGSLKHLCSYCPTMYDACTTVVAASSKAWTLYNQYSSSASLLSNAAHTTISKIGVEIVQYALNETSQLYVLLQQPLLNQTSAGLDEWDFFGWIYIYDWAQASREVISFEGDFGVYPLISNTYAPQVIQAQGLEVPKSACQYLLVVSKVVTAVLIVVGVIITTYSCLLKCRIVGRNLLHFNRIAGSVWLGRPFMAVRGMTAIILLSSSPIEFGSRNGYTGFIFQPRTLIDTMVVSSEAMWITYVMNDVLLFMVGMGHLRYDRCR
;
A
#
# COMPACT_ATOMS: atom_id res chain seq x y z
N MET A 1 84.47 -2.37 12.32
CA MET A 1 85.20 -2.99 11.19
C MET A 1 84.66 -4.41 11.05
N SER A 2 83.55 -4.57 10.32
CA SER A 2 83.45 -5.02 8.90
C SER A 2 83.65 -6.54 8.75
N VAL A 3 82.57 -7.32 8.57
CA VAL A 3 82.05 -7.90 7.28
C VAL A 3 82.68 -9.30 7.05
N SER A 4 82.01 -10.42 6.69
CA SER A 4 80.91 -10.69 5.74
C SER A 4 80.09 -11.96 6.08
N SER A 5 78.80 -11.97 5.75
CA SER A 5 78.12 -12.78 4.70
C SER A 5 77.71 -14.22 5.08
N ASP A 6 76.45 -14.39 5.47
CA ASP A 6 75.53 -15.43 4.97
C ASP A 6 74.29 -15.51 5.87
N ARG A 7 73.14 -15.01 5.37
CA ARG A 7 71.75 -15.36 5.76
C ARG A 7 70.80 -14.30 5.18
N GLN A 8 70.46 -14.44 3.90
CA GLN A 8 69.42 -13.60 3.30
C GLN A 8 68.46 -14.36 2.36
N TYR A 9 68.15 -15.63 2.65
CA TYR A 9 67.24 -16.43 1.81
C TYR A 9 66.16 -17.24 2.55
N GLU A 10 65.77 -16.87 3.78
CA GLU A 10 64.84 -17.72 4.56
C GLU A 10 63.85 -16.96 5.46
N ARG A 11 63.30 -15.83 4.99
CA ARG A 11 62.17 -15.14 5.66
C ARG A 11 61.23 -14.47 4.67
N LEU A 12 60.51 -15.23 3.83
CA LEU A 12 59.42 -14.66 3.00
C LEU A 12 58.32 -15.68 2.60
N GLN A 13 58.07 -16.74 3.40
CA GLN A 13 57.10 -17.80 3.01
C GLN A 13 56.13 -18.30 4.10
N THR A 14 55.76 -17.47 5.08
CA THR A 14 54.74 -17.86 6.07
C THR A 14 53.70 -16.77 6.29
N ALA A 15 52.87 -16.54 5.27
CA ALA A 15 51.56 -15.92 5.44
C ALA A 15 50.53 -16.80 4.71
N HIS A 16 49.92 -17.74 5.43
CA HIS A 16 48.75 -18.45 4.92
C HIS A 16 47.55 -17.49 4.88
N PRO A 17 46.78 -17.44 3.78
CA PRO A 17 45.49 -16.75 3.79
C PRO A 17 44.54 -17.44 4.78
N PRO A 18 43.60 -16.70 5.40
CA PRO A 18 42.63 -17.31 6.30
C PRO A 18 41.73 -18.28 5.52
N SER A 19 41.35 -19.41 6.13
CA SER A 19 40.43 -20.35 5.49
C SER A 19 39.05 -19.69 5.23
N PRO A 20 38.33 -20.07 4.15
CA PRO A 20 37.00 -19.52 3.82
C PRO A 20 36.00 -19.59 4.99
N ALA A 21 36.09 -20.64 5.80
CA ALA A 21 35.30 -20.80 7.03
C ALA A 21 35.54 -19.69 8.08
N LYS A 22 36.74 -19.10 8.14
CA LYS A 22 37.04 -17.96 9.02
C LYS A 22 36.55 -16.62 8.48
N MET A 23 36.34 -16.48 7.17
CA MET A 23 35.73 -15.29 6.57
C MET A 23 34.22 -15.25 6.79
N LEU A 24 33.52 -16.37 6.59
CA LEU A 24 32.11 -16.52 6.95
C LEU A 24 31.89 -16.38 8.46
N ALA A 25 32.75 -16.95 9.30
CA ALA A 25 32.68 -16.76 10.75
C ALA A 25 32.99 -15.31 11.20
N ARG A 26 33.82 -14.56 10.46
CA ARG A 26 34.05 -13.12 10.68
C ARG A 26 32.85 -12.26 10.27
N ALA A 27 32.15 -12.62 9.20
CA ALA A 27 30.88 -12.00 8.83
C ALA A 27 29.83 -12.25 9.94
N ASP A 28 29.78 -13.48 10.46
CA ASP A 28 28.90 -13.89 11.56
C ASP A 28 29.25 -13.23 12.91
N THR A 29 30.54 -12.97 13.18
CA THR A 29 30.97 -12.18 14.36
C THR A 29 30.75 -10.68 14.19
N SER A 30 30.79 -10.13 12.98
CA SER A 30 30.41 -8.73 12.72
C SER A 30 28.89 -8.51 12.86
N LEU A 31 28.08 -9.52 12.49
CA LEU A 31 26.64 -9.59 12.73
C LEU A 31 26.32 -9.65 14.23
N ARG A 32 27.08 -10.43 15.02
CA ARG A 32 26.95 -10.45 16.50
C ARG A 32 27.43 -9.18 17.17
N SER A 33 28.48 -8.53 16.63
CA SER A 33 29.00 -7.26 17.14
C SER A 33 28.06 -6.08 16.92
N CYS A 34 27.22 -6.11 15.89
CA CYS A 34 26.16 -5.12 15.69
C CYS A 34 24.87 -5.46 16.47
N ALA A 35 24.62 -6.74 16.76
CA ALA A 35 23.47 -7.19 17.54
C ALA A 35 23.67 -7.10 19.07
N SER A 36 24.91 -7.03 19.57
CA SER A 36 25.20 -6.99 21.01
C SER A 36 25.18 -5.58 21.64
N GLN A 37 24.69 -4.55 20.93
CA GLN A 37 24.51 -3.19 21.48
C GLN A 37 23.05 -2.81 21.74
N ALA A 38 22.12 -3.77 21.79
CA ALA A 38 20.73 -3.49 22.09
C ALA A 38 20.16 -4.42 23.17
N THR A 39 20.33 -4.04 24.44
CA THR A 39 19.42 -4.39 25.55
C THR A 39 19.38 -3.23 26.57
N PRO A 40 18.30 -3.08 27.35
CA PRO A 40 17.66 -1.79 27.66
C PRO A 40 18.06 -1.17 29.01
N ASP A 41 17.64 0.10 29.16
CA ASP A 41 17.72 1.00 30.33
C ASP A 41 19.08 1.64 30.66
N ASP A 42 19.26 2.93 30.33
CA ASP A 42 19.07 4.02 31.31
C ASP A 42 19.12 5.41 30.64
N ARG A 43 18.48 6.39 31.28
CA ARG A 43 18.23 7.76 30.81
C ARG A 43 19.52 8.57 30.56
N SER A 44 19.64 9.21 29.40
CA SER A 44 20.05 10.64 29.27
C SER A 44 20.13 11.07 27.80
N SER A 45 19.34 12.08 27.44
CA SER A 45 19.27 12.70 26.12
C SER A 45 20.34 13.80 25.98
N VAL A 46 21.23 13.68 24.99
CA VAL A 46 22.02 14.79 24.45
C VAL A 46 21.93 14.72 22.92
N ASP A 47 21.02 15.52 22.34
CA ASP A 47 20.92 15.75 20.91
C ASP A 47 21.88 16.88 20.48
N VAL A 48 22.68 16.61 19.45
CA VAL A 48 23.34 17.63 18.62
C VAL A 48 22.66 17.61 17.25
N SER A 49 22.03 18.72 16.87
CA SER A 49 21.33 18.93 15.60
C SER A 49 22.00 20.06 14.80
N PHE A 50 21.98 19.93 13.47
CA PHE A 50 22.22 21.01 12.49
C PHE A 50 21.17 20.89 11.35
N PRO A 51 20.85 21.99 10.63
CA PRO A 51 19.49 22.52 10.62
C PRO A 51 18.81 22.50 9.24
N SER A 52 17.48 22.67 9.25
CA SER A 52 16.68 23.06 8.08
C SER A 52 15.60 24.08 8.49
N PRO A 53 15.08 24.88 7.53
CA PRO A 53 14.58 26.24 7.78
C PRO A 53 13.17 26.30 8.42
N ARG A 54 12.98 27.27 9.32
CA ARG A 54 11.75 27.50 10.09
C ARG A 54 10.67 28.26 9.30
N PRO A 55 9.39 27.87 9.38
CA PRO A 55 8.25 28.79 9.43
C PRO A 55 8.01 29.29 10.87
N PRO A 56 7.33 30.43 11.09
CA PRO A 56 7.27 31.07 12.41
C PRO A 56 6.42 30.27 13.39
N SER A 57 7.02 29.88 14.52
CA SER A 57 6.37 29.13 15.59
C SER A 57 5.50 30.02 16.49
N PRO A 58 4.31 29.55 16.90
CA PRO A 58 3.47 30.19 17.91
C PRO A 58 4.07 30.00 19.31
N LYS A 59 4.10 31.06 20.12
CA LYS A 59 4.56 31.00 21.52
C LYS A 59 3.52 30.26 22.37
N SER A 60 3.85 29.07 22.89
CA SER A 60 3.13 28.44 23.98
C SER A 60 3.92 28.62 25.28
N HIS A 61 3.40 29.43 26.20
CA HIS A 61 3.84 29.43 27.59
C HIS A 61 2.93 28.47 28.37
N ARG A 62 3.53 27.48 29.01
CA ARG A 62 2.87 26.55 29.93
C ARG A 62 2.66 27.29 31.25
N VAL A 63 1.40 27.42 31.69
CA VAL A 63 1.00 28.08 32.94
C VAL A 63 0.89 27.02 34.04
N HIS A 64 1.65 27.18 35.13
CA HIS A 64 1.37 26.54 36.42
C HIS A 64 0.36 27.41 37.21
N PRO A 65 -0.50 26.81 38.04
CA PRO A 65 -1.67 27.49 38.61
C PRO A 65 -1.26 28.50 39.69
N CYS A 66 -1.75 29.74 39.56
CA CYS A 66 -1.62 30.79 40.58
C CYS A 66 -2.50 30.51 41.80
N SER A 67 -2.03 30.96 42.97
CA SER A 67 -2.74 30.90 44.25
C SER A 67 -3.81 31.99 44.35
N LYS A 68 -4.77 31.77 45.26
CA LYS A 68 -6.01 32.55 45.42
C LYS A 68 -5.80 34.03 45.80
N ASP A 69 -4.60 34.44 46.19
CA ASP A 69 -4.29 35.81 46.64
C ASP A 69 -3.80 36.76 45.51
N GLU A 70 -3.55 36.26 44.30
CA GLU A 70 -3.17 37.11 43.14
C GLU A 70 -4.39 37.59 42.33
N PHE A 71 -5.57 37.01 42.53
CA PHE A 71 -6.81 37.44 41.85
C PHE A 71 -7.42 38.70 42.49
N ASP A 72 -7.16 38.95 43.78
CA ASP A 72 -7.75 40.08 44.50
C ASP A 72 -6.94 41.39 44.39
N LYS A 73 -5.75 41.37 43.77
CA LYS A 73 -4.90 42.56 43.57
C LYS A 73 -4.96 43.21 42.18
N LEU A 74 -5.75 42.66 41.27
CA LEU A 74 -5.96 43.22 39.93
C LEU A 74 -7.13 44.24 39.86
N THR A 75 -7.84 44.41 40.97
CA THR A 75 -8.98 45.34 41.08
C THR A 75 -8.59 46.77 41.45
N ASP A 76 -7.31 47.05 41.73
CA ASP A 76 -6.88 48.33 42.36
C ASP A 76 -5.79 49.14 41.60
N MET A 77 -5.43 48.82 40.35
CA MET A 77 -4.31 49.51 39.69
C MET A 77 -4.50 49.87 38.20
N VAL A 78 -5.64 50.46 37.82
CA VAL A 78 -5.66 51.50 36.78
C VAL A 78 -6.67 52.59 37.16
N GLN A 79 -6.34 53.33 38.21
CA GLN A 79 -6.75 54.73 38.39
C GLN A 79 -5.50 55.60 38.24
N GLY A 80 -5.59 56.67 37.44
CA GLY A 80 -4.61 57.76 37.45
C GLY A 80 -4.03 58.13 36.09
N THR A 81 -4.77 58.89 35.29
CA THR A 81 -4.27 60.12 34.66
C THR A 81 -5.48 60.96 34.27
N ASP A 82 -5.67 62.03 35.05
CA ASP A 82 -6.79 62.97 35.03
C ASP A 82 -6.61 64.08 33.97
N ASP A 83 -7.68 64.89 33.86
CA ASP A 83 -7.77 66.31 33.43
C ASP A 83 -8.10 66.56 31.94
N VAL A 84 -9.15 67.30 31.50
CA VAL A 84 -9.95 68.40 32.08
C VAL A 84 -11.36 68.56 31.42
N SER A 85 -12.37 68.78 32.28
CA SER A 85 -13.66 69.52 32.23
C SER A 85 -14.71 69.39 31.10
N MET A 86 -15.92 69.01 31.53
CA MET A 86 -17.23 69.51 31.08
C MET A 86 -17.94 70.13 32.29
N PRO A 87 -18.54 71.33 32.22
CA PRO A 87 -19.39 71.84 33.28
C PRO A 87 -20.87 71.44 33.09
N GLU A 88 -21.32 70.63 34.05
CA GLU A 88 -22.46 70.91 34.93
C GLU A 88 -23.85 71.24 34.34
N HIS A 89 -24.81 70.34 34.55
CA HIS A 89 -25.62 70.41 35.77
C HIS A 89 -26.39 69.10 36.04
N ARG A 90 -26.14 68.54 37.22
CA ARG A 90 -26.87 67.42 37.84
C ARG A 90 -28.28 67.86 38.24
N GLN A 91 -29.21 66.91 38.28
CA GLN A 91 -30.07 66.79 39.46
C GLN A 91 -30.36 65.31 39.80
N SER A 92 -30.23 65.07 41.10
CA SER A 92 -30.42 63.84 41.88
C SER A 92 -31.83 63.25 41.76
N LEU A 93 -32.03 61.99 42.18
CA LEU A 93 -32.94 61.65 43.30
C LEU A 93 -33.06 60.13 43.53
N VAL A 94 -32.56 59.68 44.68
CA VAL A 94 -33.21 58.63 45.48
C VAL A 94 -34.38 59.31 46.19
N GLY A 95 -35.60 58.78 46.06
CA GLY A 95 -36.76 59.33 46.77
C GLY A 95 -38.08 58.66 46.41
N ASN A 96 -38.75 58.12 47.43
CA ASN A 96 -40.10 57.54 47.42
C ASN A 96 -41.15 58.37 46.65
N GLY A 97 -41.98 57.71 45.82
CA GLY A 97 -43.19 58.32 45.23
C GLY A 97 -43.89 57.39 44.23
N PRO A 98 -45.21 57.48 44.03
CA PRO A 98 -46.11 56.33 43.84
C PRO A 98 -46.19 55.77 42.41
N LYS A 99 -46.58 54.50 42.33
CA LYS A 99 -46.94 53.73 41.12
C LYS A 99 -47.77 54.58 40.14
N ALA A 100 -47.20 54.90 38.98
CA ALA A 100 -47.94 55.46 37.87
C ALA A 100 -48.83 54.37 37.25
N ARG A 101 -50.13 54.50 37.48
CA ARG A 101 -51.21 53.83 36.72
C ARG A 101 -51.03 54.15 35.24
N TYR A 102 -50.86 53.14 34.40
CA TYR A 102 -51.10 53.28 32.97
C TYR A 102 -52.61 53.49 32.75
N SER A 103 -52.99 54.72 32.39
CA SER A 103 -54.32 55.03 31.88
C SER A 103 -54.43 54.51 30.45
N VAL A 104 -55.26 53.49 30.25
CA VAL A 104 -55.69 53.07 28.92
C VAL A 104 -56.66 54.14 28.39
N HIS A 105 -56.25 54.90 27.38
CA HIS A 105 -57.18 55.73 26.62
C HIS A 105 -58.14 54.81 25.84
N LYS A 106 -59.39 54.73 26.29
CA LYS A 106 -60.51 54.29 25.47
C LYS A 106 -60.88 55.45 24.53
N TYR A 107 -60.86 55.21 23.22
CA TYR A 107 -61.67 56.01 22.30
C TYR A 107 -63.13 55.63 22.54
N SER A 108 -63.90 56.50 23.18
CA SER A 108 -65.35 56.40 23.28
C SER A 108 -65.98 57.31 22.21
N ASN A 109 -66.65 56.69 21.26
CA ASN A 109 -67.60 57.34 20.36
C ASN A 109 -68.81 57.82 21.19
N PRO A 110 -69.22 59.11 21.19
CA PRO A 110 -70.25 59.59 22.13
C PRO A 110 -71.70 59.26 21.76
N ASP A 111 -72.00 58.74 20.57
CA ASP A 111 -73.39 58.52 20.13
C ASP A 111 -73.75 57.04 20.00
N ALA A 112 -73.71 56.30 21.10
CA ALA A 112 -74.30 54.96 21.19
C ALA A 112 -74.93 54.76 22.57
N SER A 113 -75.94 55.58 22.88
CA SER A 113 -76.94 55.23 23.88
C SER A 113 -77.96 54.32 23.23
N ASP A 114 -77.72 53.02 23.30
CA ASP A 114 -78.75 51.99 23.47
C ASP A 114 -78.05 50.77 24.04
N ALA A 115 -78.33 50.53 25.31
CA ALA A 115 -77.85 49.38 26.05
C ALA A 115 -78.63 48.14 25.59
N ASP A 116 -77.91 47.06 25.32
CA ASP A 116 -78.43 45.72 25.56
C ASP A 116 -77.47 44.97 26.47
N ASP A 117 -78.01 44.58 27.62
CA ASP A 117 -77.45 43.61 28.56
C ASP A 117 -77.25 42.27 27.85
N ALA A 118 -76.05 42.04 27.34
CA ALA A 118 -75.58 40.71 26.94
C ALA A 118 -74.39 40.31 27.82
N ALA A 119 -74.68 40.01 29.08
CA ALA A 119 -73.95 39.00 29.83
C ALA A 119 -74.16 37.64 29.14
N GLY A 120 -73.51 37.47 27.98
CA GLY A 120 -73.74 36.38 27.05
C GLY A 120 -72.45 36.05 26.32
N ARG A 121 -71.67 35.17 26.95
CA ARG A 121 -70.72 34.27 26.27
C ARG A 121 -69.49 34.95 25.62
N MET A 122 -68.46 35.22 26.44
CA MET A 122 -67.08 35.43 25.93
C MET A 122 -66.47 34.11 25.42
N ASP A 123 -67.14 33.45 24.50
CA ASP A 123 -66.56 32.33 23.76
C ASP A 123 -65.76 32.91 22.60
N MET A 124 -64.51 32.50 22.46
CA MET A 124 -63.71 32.83 21.27
C MET A 124 -64.52 32.48 20.02
N THR A 125 -64.48 33.38 19.04
CA THR A 125 -65.07 33.13 17.73
C THR A 125 -64.45 31.88 17.11
N ILE A 126 -65.18 31.20 16.22
CA ILE A 126 -64.67 30.01 15.53
C ILE A 126 -63.36 30.35 14.79
N SER A 127 -63.26 31.55 14.21
CA SER A 127 -62.05 32.04 13.54
C SER A 127 -60.86 32.17 14.50
N GLU A 128 -61.04 32.76 15.69
CA GLU A 128 -59.96 32.89 16.68
C GLU A 128 -59.51 31.53 17.24
N LYS A 129 -60.45 30.58 17.41
CA LYS A 129 -60.13 29.20 17.83
C LYS A 129 -59.31 28.48 16.78
N VAL A 130 -59.69 28.61 15.51
CA VAL A 130 -58.95 28.01 14.38
C VAL A 130 -57.58 28.67 14.22
N GLU A 131 -57.48 29.99 14.36
CA GLU A 131 -56.21 30.72 14.26
C GLU A 131 -55.24 30.36 15.39
N ALA A 132 -55.69 30.40 16.65
CA ALA A 132 -54.88 30.02 17.79
C ALA A 132 -54.47 28.54 17.75
N GLY A 133 -55.40 27.66 17.35
CA GLY A 133 -55.14 26.24 17.13
C GLY A 133 -54.09 26.00 16.03
N GLY A 134 -54.19 26.70 14.91
CA GLY A 134 -53.23 26.63 13.81
C GLY A 134 -51.83 27.10 14.21
N GLY A 135 -51.72 28.18 15.00
CA GLY A 135 -50.44 28.67 15.51
C GLY A 135 -49.78 27.69 16.49
N LEU A 136 -50.55 27.09 17.41
CA LEU A 136 -50.06 26.07 18.34
C LEU A 136 -49.67 24.77 17.62
N LEU A 137 -50.44 24.36 16.60
CA LEU A 137 -50.11 23.23 15.74
C LEU A 137 -48.79 23.47 15.01
N TYR A 138 -48.58 24.66 14.43
CA TYR A 138 -47.31 25.04 13.81
C TYR A 138 -46.16 24.99 14.81
N LEU A 139 -46.34 25.51 16.02
CA LEU A 139 -45.32 25.48 17.07
C LEU A 139 -44.94 24.04 17.45
N ALA A 140 -45.93 23.17 17.66
CA ALA A 140 -45.67 21.76 17.94
C ALA A 140 -44.95 21.09 16.76
N PHE A 141 -45.43 21.32 15.53
CA PHE A 141 -44.87 20.75 14.32
C PHE A 141 -43.41 21.16 14.10
N THR A 142 -43.09 22.45 14.23
CA THR A 142 -41.71 22.92 14.03
C THR A 142 -40.74 22.39 15.10
N LEU A 143 -41.20 22.18 16.34
CA LEU A 143 -40.37 21.58 17.39
C LEU A 143 -40.12 20.09 17.14
N VAL A 144 -41.15 19.36 16.68
CA VAL A 144 -41.02 17.95 16.28
C VAL A 144 -40.05 17.82 15.10
N LEU A 145 -40.17 18.67 14.08
CA LEU A 145 -39.23 18.66 12.94
C LEU A 145 -37.78 18.98 13.38
N SER A 146 -37.60 19.91 14.31
CA SER A 146 -36.28 20.22 14.88
C SER A 146 -35.66 19.05 15.65
N LEU A 147 -36.49 18.20 16.28
CA LEU A 147 -36.03 16.95 16.91
C LEU A 147 -35.72 15.88 15.86
N TYR A 148 -36.57 15.72 14.85
CA TYR A 148 -36.37 14.80 13.74
C TYR A 148 -35.10 15.14 12.92
N TYR A 149 -34.78 16.42 12.76
CA TYR A 149 -33.53 16.82 12.13
C TYR A 149 -32.30 16.32 12.90
N LEU A 150 -32.33 16.31 14.24
CA LEU A 150 -31.22 15.78 15.04
C LEU A 150 -31.03 14.27 14.84
N THR A 151 -32.10 13.51 14.57
CA THR A 151 -31.96 12.07 14.28
C THR A 151 -31.31 11.83 12.92
N MET A 152 -31.48 12.73 11.96
CA MET A 152 -30.77 12.69 10.68
C MET A 152 -29.33 13.19 10.78
N LEU A 153 -29.08 14.22 11.60
CA LEU A 153 -27.77 14.86 11.71
C LEU A 153 -26.77 14.03 12.52
N THR A 154 -27.23 13.38 13.59
CA THR A 154 -26.37 12.58 14.49
C THR A 154 -25.54 11.52 13.77
N PRO A 155 -26.11 10.66 12.90
CA PRO A 155 -25.32 9.66 12.19
C PRO A 155 -24.36 10.26 11.15
N ALA A 156 -24.71 11.38 10.51
CA ALA A 156 -23.84 12.05 9.55
C ALA A 156 -22.61 12.69 10.22
N MET A 157 -22.76 13.17 11.46
CA MET A 157 -21.71 13.85 12.21
C MET A 157 -20.96 12.93 13.19
N ALA A 158 -21.03 11.62 12.98
CA ALA A 158 -20.28 10.64 13.80
C ALA A 158 -18.75 10.77 13.61
N ASN A 159 -18.32 11.35 12.50
CA ASN A 159 -16.93 11.61 12.12
C ASN A 159 -16.83 12.93 11.33
N ASP A 160 -15.62 13.46 11.20
CA ASP A 160 -15.32 14.72 10.51
C ASP A 160 -15.31 14.57 8.97
N LEU A 161 -15.47 13.34 8.46
CA LEU A 161 -15.68 13.08 7.03
C LEU A 161 -17.11 13.36 6.57
N TRP A 162 -18.05 13.53 7.51
CA TRP A 162 -19.50 13.64 7.22
C TRP A 162 -20.07 12.41 6.50
N TRP A 163 -19.43 11.26 6.72
CA TRP A 163 -19.78 10.00 6.07
C TRP A 163 -20.48 9.10 7.07
N VAL A 164 -21.79 8.91 6.86
CA VAL A 164 -22.64 8.08 7.71
C VAL A 164 -22.09 6.66 7.79
N GLY A 165 -21.95 6.13 9.01
CA GLY A 165 -21.50 4.76 9.24
C GLY A 165 -20.01 4.51 8.94
N PHE A 166 -19.22 5.54 8.63
CA PHE A 166 -17.80 5.37 8.38
C PHE A 166 -17.03 5.12 9.69
N ASN A 167 -16.65 3.86 9.89
CA ASN A 167 -15.94 3.36 11.06
C ASN A 167 -14.74 2.51 10.64
N ALA A 168 -13.82 2.28 11.60
CA ALA A 168 -12.58 1.57 11.33
C ALA A 168 -12.82 0.12 10.89
N SER A 169 -13.62 -0.63 11.64
CA SER A 169 -13.84 -2.04 11.38
C SER A 169 -14.75 -2.32 10.18
N GLY A 170 -15.58 -1.37 9.75
CA GLY A 170 -16.53 -1.55 8.65
C GLY A 170 -16.08 -0.86 7.37
N ALA A 171 -16.62 0.33 7.11
CA ALA A 171 -16.44 1.05 5.85
C ALA A 171 -14.98 1.43 5.56
N GLN A 172 -14.17 1.74 6.58
CA GLN A 172 -12.75 2.04 6.39
C GLN A 172 -11.99 0.79 5.95
N SER A 173 -12.14 -0.35 6.65
CA SER A 173 -11.55 -1.63 6.24
C SER A 173 -11.99 -2.05 4.84
N TYR A 174 -13.28 -1.92 4.52
CA TYR A 174 -13.79 -2.21 3.17
C TYR A 174 -13.12 -1.33 2.11
N LEU A 175 -13.02 -0.01 2.36
CA LEU A 175 -12.39 0.91 1.43
C LEU A 175 -10.92 0.53 1.21
N ILE A 176 -10.20 0.18 2.29
CA ILE A 176 -8.81 -0.27 2.21
C ILE A 176 -8.68 -1.54 1.36
N ASP A 177 -9.47 -2.58 1.63
CA ASP A 177 -9.45 -3.83 0.86
C ASP A 177 -9.79 -3.60 -0.62
N THR A 178 -10.80 -2.76 -0.89
CA THR A 178 -11.23 -2.41 -2.25
C THR A 178 -10.12 -1.69 -3.03
N PHE A 179 -9.44 -0.71 -2.43
CA PHE A 179 -8.28 -0.05 -3.05
C PHE A 179 -7.10 -1.00 -3.22
N ASN A 180 -6.80 -1.81 -2.22
CA ASN A 180 -5.70 -2.78 -2.28
C ASN A 180 -5.90 -3.79 -3.42
N ASN A 181 -7.13 -4.27 -3.62
CA ASN A 181 -7.46 -5.15 -4.74
C ASN A 181 -7.28 -4.48 -6.10
N GLN A 182 -7.68 -3.21 -6.26
CA GLN A 182 -7.50 -2.49 -7.52
C GLN A 182 -6.03 -2.16 -7.80
N LEU A 183 -5.26 -1.78 -6.79
CA LEU A 183 -3.84 -1.45 -6.93
C LEU A 183 -2.98 -2.66 -7.34
N ASN A 184 -3.42 -3.88 -7.05
CA ASN A 184 -2.79 -5.09 -7.58
C ASN A 184 -2.95 -5.25 -9.11
N LEU A 185 -3.99 -4.63 -9.70
CA LEU A 185 -4.37 -4.80 -11.11
C LEU A 185 -3.97 -3.59 -11.96
N HIS A 186 -4.15 -2.38 -11.42
CA HIS A 186 -3.94 -1.13 -12.11
C HIS A 186 -3.25 -0.11 -11.19
N GLY A 187 -2.15 0.48 -11.66
CA GLY A 187 -1.45 1.55 -10.93
C GLY A 187 -2.10 2.95 -11.04
N ASN A 188 -3.09 3.11 -11.93
CA ASN A 188 -3.84 4.36 -12.11
C ASN A 188 -5.24 4.05 -12.68
N GLY A 189 -6.26 4.81 -12.27
CA GLY A 189 -7.61 4.68 -12.78
C GLY A 189 -8.65 5.46 -11.97
N THR A 190 -9.87 5.49 -12.49
CA THR A 190 -11.05 6.02 -11.78
C THR A 190 -11.95 4.88 -11.36
N MET A 191 -12.33 4.87 -10.09
CA MET A 191 -13.19 3.85 -9.51
C MET A 191 -14.46 4.49 -8.97
N ASP A 192 -15.60 3.92 -9.34
CA ASP A 192 -16.88 4.26 -8.75
C ASP A 192 -17.22 3.22 -7.67
N VAL A 193 -16.98 3.58 -6.41
CA VAL A 193 -17.16 2.70 -5.24
C VAL A 193 -18.60 2.20 -5.04
N GLN A 194 -19.58 2.73 -5.79
CA GLN A 194 -20.98 2.30 -5.73
C GLN A 194 -21.29 1.17 -6.72
N LYS A 195 -20.39 0.84 -7.65
CA LYS A 195 -20.63 -0.23 -8.62
C LYS A 195 -20.51 -1.60 -7.95
N ASN A 196 -21.46 -2.48 -8.27
CA ASN A 196 -21.50 -3.85 -7.75
C ASN A 196 -20.22 -4.65 -8.02
N ILE A 197 -19.49 -4.37 -9.10
CA ILE A 197 -18.21 -5.05 -9.43
C ILE A 197 -17.14 -4.90 -8.33
N TYR A 198 -17.26 -3.90 -7.46
CA TYR A 198 -16.32 -3.66 -6.36
C TYR A 198 -16.84 -4.11 -5.00
N ALA A 199 -18.00 -4.76 -4.95
CA ALA A 199 -18.46 -5.38 -3.72
C ALA A 199 -17.58 -6.59 -3.39
N LEU A 200 -17.28 -6.79 -2.11
CA LEU A 200 -16.37 -7.84 -1.66
C LEU A 200 -17.12 -8.95 -0.91
N PRO A 201 -16.82 -10.24 -1.16
CA PRO A 201 -17.45 -11.38 -0.48
C PRO A 201 -16.88 -11.57 0.93
N LYS A 202 -16.95 -10.52 1.75
CA LYS A 202 -16.40 -10.44 3.10
C LYS A 202 -17.36 -9.68 4.00
N ASP A 203 -17.51 -10.17 5.22
CA ASP A 203 -18.31 -9.52 6.26
C ASP A 203 -17.50 -8.43 6.96
N TYR A 204 -18.04 -7.21 6.94
CA TYR A 204 -17.47 -6.02 7.58
C TYR A 204 -18.30 -5.52 8.77
N SER A 205 -19.27 -6.31 9.24
CA SER A 205 -20.10 -5.97 10.40
C SER A 205 -19.42 -6.30 11.74
N SER A 206 -18.36 -7.10 11.72
CA SER A 206 -17.55 -7.50 12.88
C SER A 206 -16.66 -6.38 13.41
N TYR A 207 -16.30 -6.45 14.70
CA TYR A 207 -15.29 -5.59 15.31
C TYR A 207 -13.87 -5.87 14.77
N TYR A 208 -13.61 -7.12 14.36
CA TYR A 208 -12.34 -7.55 13.79
C TYR A 208 -12.49 -7.84 12.30
N THR A 209 -11.93 -6.95 11.47
CA THR A 209 -11.91 -7.09 10.01
C THR A 209 -10.46 -7.04 9.51
N PRO A 210 -9.80 -8.20 9.40
CA PRO A 210 -8.40 -8.27 9.00
C PRO A 210 -8.24 -7.87 7.54
N ILE A 211 -7.39 -6.90 7.25
CA ILE A 211 -7.01 -6.52 5.88
C ILE A 211 -5.83 -7.39 5.46
N GLN A 212 -5.93 -8.00 4.29
CA GLN A 212 -4.90 -8.90 3.78
C GLN A 212 -4.07 -8.17 2.72
N VAL A 213 -2.78 -8.02 2.99
CA VAL A 213 -1.81 -7.42 2.07
C VAL A 213 -0.90 -8.50 1.54
N SER A 214 -0.78 -8.59 0.21
CA SER A 214 0.18 -9.50 -0.40
C SER A 214 1.63 -9.10 -0.05
N PRO A 215 2.48 -10.04 0.43
CA PRO A 215 3.89 -9.77 0.65
C PRO A 215 4.68 -9.58 -0.66
N ILE A 216 4.07 -9.82 -1.82
CA ILE A 216 4.66 -9.58 -3.15
C ILE A 216 4.46 -8.12 -3.59
N TYR A 217 3.44 -7.44 -3.04
CA TYR A 217 2.99 -6.14 -3.53
C TYR A 217 4.13 -5.11 -3.68
N ALA A 218 5.00 -4.96 -2.68
CA ALA A 218 6.11 -4.02 -2.73
C ALA A 218 7.09 -4.31 -3.89
N ARG A 219 7.34 -5.59 -4.20
CA ARG A 219 8.18 -6.01 -5.34
C ARG A 219 7.48 -5.74 -6.66
N ALA A 220 6.19 -6.04 -6.76
CA ALA A 220 5.39 -5.79 -7.95
C ALA A 220 5.32 -4.28 -8.28
N VAL A 221 5.15 -3.41 -7.26
CA VAL A 221 5.18 -1.96 -7.44
C VAL A 221 6.53 -1.50 -7.97
N LEU A 222 7.65 -1.95 -7.39
CA LEU A 222 8.97 -1.56 -7.89
C LEU A 222 9.20 -2.04 -9.33
N ALA A 223 8.82 -3.28 -9.64
CA ALA A 223 8.92 -3.83 -10.99
C ALA A 223 8.09 -3.03 -12.01
N SER A 224 6.87 -2.61 -11.64
CA SER A 224 6.00 -1.79 -12.49
C SER A 224 6.61 -0.42 -12.82
N MET A 225 7.49 0.09 -11.96
CA MET A 225 8.15 1.38 -12.11
C MET A 225 9.46 1.29 -12.89
N ALA A 226 9.99 0.08 -13.16
CA ALA A 226 11.33 -0.14 -13.71
C ALA A 226 11.62 0.62 -15.01
N SER A 227 10.60 0.90 -15.83
CA SER A 227 10.75 1.62 -17.10
C SER A 227 10.61 3.14 -16.99
N ASP A 228 10.21 3.68 -15.83
CA ASP A 228 10.05 5.12 -15.59
C ASP A 228 11.32 5.73 -14.98
N LEU A 229 12.28 6.04 -15.85
CA LEU A 229 13.56 6.65 -15.46
C LEU A 229 13.39 7.99 -14.73
N ARG A 230 12.34 8.77 -15.05
CA ARG A 230 12.07 10.07 -14.40
C ARG A 230 11.71 9.88 -12.94
N ARG A 231 11.03 8.78 -12.61
CA ARG A 231 10.67 8.42 -11.25
C ARG A 231 11.82 7.75 -10.50
N ILE A 232 12.63 6.93 -11.17
CA ILE A 232 13.72 6.15 -10.55
C ILE A 232 14.93 7.00 -10.20
N ILE A 233 15.43 7.84 -11.12
CA ILE A 233 16.68 8.60 -10.92
C ILE A 233 16.66 9.42 -9.61
N PRO A 234 15.58 10.13 -9.24
CA PRO A 234 15.50 10.82 -7.96
C PRO A 234 15.69 9.90 -6.73
N PHE A 235 15.18 8.68 -6.77
CA PHE A 235 15.36 7.71 -5.68
C PHE A 235 16.81 7.21 -5.60
N LEU A 236 17.45 6.99 -6.74
CA LEU A 236 18.85 6.53 -6.78
C LEU A 236 19.82 7.59 -6.24
N ARG A 237 19.49 8.88 -6.36
CA ARG A 237 20.28 9.97 -5.76
C ARG A 237 20.31 9.96 -4.24
N ALA A 238 19.36 9.27 -3.59
CA ALA A 238 19.37 9.10 -2.14
C ALA A 238 20.37 8.05 -1.66
N LEU A 239 21.00 7.29 -2.57
CA LEU A 239 22.01 6.30 -2.23
C LEU A 239 23.34 6.98 -1.90
N SER A 240 23.90 6.67 -0.73
CA SER A 240 25.25 7.10 -0.35
C SER A 240 26.35 6.18 -0.88
N SER A 241 25.99 4.92 -1.12
CA SER A 241 26.92 3.82 -1.42
C SER A 241 26.35 2.95 -2.54
N PRO A 242 26.92 3.00 -3.75
CA PRO A 242 26.43 2.23 -4.89
C PRO A 242 26.61 0.71 -4.71
N GLU A 243 27.60 0.26 -3.90
CA GLU A 243 27.79 -1.17 -3.61
C GLU A 243 26.66 -1.85 -2.80
N ASN A 244 25.76 -1.07 -2.19
CA ASN A 244 24.67 -1.61 -1.38
C ASN A 244 23.46 -2.05 -2.23
N ILE A 245 23.46 -1.75 -3.53
CA ILE A 245 22.39 -2.15 -4.42
C ILE A 245 22.48 -3.65 -4.73
N GLN A 246 21.34 -4.34 -4.74
CA GLN A 246 21.28 -5.76 -5.08
C GLN A 246 21.23 -5.92 -6.60
N THR A 247 22.41 -5.94 -7.22
CA THR A 247 22.60 -6.20 -8.64
C THR A 247 23.97 -6.80 -8.87
N GLN A 248 24.16 -7.42 -10.02
CA GLN A 248 25.45 -7.84 -10.54
C GLN A 248 25.75 -7.01 -11.79
N PHE A 249 26.80 -6.20 -11.71
CA PHE A 249 27.18 -5.33 -12.80
C PHE A 249 27.71 -6.12 -14.00
N CYS A 250 27.48 -5.57 -15.19
CA CYS A 250 27.97 -6.09 -16.46
C CYS A 250 29.04 -5.15 -17.04
N TRP A 251 28.89 -3.84 -16.83
CA TRP A 251 29.83 -2.83 -17.32
C TRP A 251 30.08 -1.72 -16.31
N ILE A 252 31.24 -1.07 -16.46
CA ILE A 252 31.51 0.17 -15.74
C ILE A 252 30.77 1.34 -16.39
N ASP A 253 30.88 1.46 -17.70
CA ASP A 253 30.42 2.59 -18.50
C ASP A 253 29.27 2.23 -19.44
N PHE A 254 28.54 3.25 -19.89
CA PHE A 254 27.43 3.08 -20.82
C PHE A 254 27.88 2.63 -22.23
N ASN A 255 29.15 2.81 -22.59
CA ASN A 255 29.72 2.44 -23.88
C ASN A 255 30.30 1.02 -23.92
N HIS A 256 30.10 0.24 -22.85
CA HIS A 256 30.57 -1.16 -22.74
C HIS A 256 32.08 -1.33 -22.88
N THR A 257 32.85 -0.26 -22.61
CA THR A 257 34.31 -0.24 -22.75
C THR A 257 34.98 -1.16 -21.73
N TRP A 258 34.44 -1.20 -20.51
CA TRP A 258 34.97 -2.05 -19.43
C TRP A 258 33.91 -3.03 -18.95
N GLU A 259 34.12 -4.29 -19.30
CA GLU A 259 33.30 -5.43 -18.86
C GLU A 259 33.71 -5.90 -17.46
N VAL A 260 32.73 -6.30 -16.64
CA VAL A 260 32.96 -6.69 -15.23
C VAL A 260 32.21 -7.96 -14.77
N ALA A 261 31.48 -8.67 -15.65
CA ALA A 261 30.76 -9.86 -15.22
C ALA A 261 31.69 -11.02 -14.78
N HIS A 262 31.21 -11.81 -13.81
CA HIS A 262 31.95 -12.90 -13.17
C HIS A 262 32.40 -14.04 -14.10
N SER A 263 31.59 -14.38 -15.12
CA SER A 263 31.90 -15.42 -16.10
C SER A 263 31.78 -14.91 -17.53
N ASP A 264 32.43 -15.60 -18.46
CA ASP A 264 32.38 -15.28 -19.89
C ASP A 264 30.95 -15.48 -20.45
N LEU A 265 30.27 -16.54 -20.02
CA LEU A 265 28.88 -16.83 -20.41
C LEU A 265 27.90 -15.80 -19.83
N ARG A 266 28.09 -15.36 -18.58
CA ARG A 266 27.32 -14.25 -18.02
C ARG A 266 27.56 -12.95 -18.77
N GLN A 267 28.80 -12.63 -19.14
CA GLN A 267 29.08 -11.43 -19.93
C GLN A 267 28.38 -11.47 -21.31
N GLN A 268 28.34 -12.63 -21.96
CA GLN A 268 27.55 -12.82 -23.19
C GLN A 268 26.05 -12.64 -22.94
N ARG A 269 25.53 -13.16 -21.82
CA ARG A 269 24.13 -12.96 -21.41
C ARG A 269 23.84 -11.48 -21.14
N CYS A 270 24.75 -10.73 -20.53
CA CYS A 270 24.62 -9.28 -20.34
C CYS A 270 24.38 -8.58 -21.68
N HIS A 271 25.20 -8.86 -22.70
CA HIS A 271 25.03 -8.30 -24.05
C HIS A 271 23.70 -8.70 -24.69
N GLY A 272 23.29 -9.97 -24.54
CA GLY A 272 22.06 -10.48 -25.13
C GLY A 272 20.77 -10.01 -24.47
N ARG A 273 20.77 -9.79 -23.14
CA ARG A 273 19.53 -9.59 -22.36
C ARG A 273 19.48 -8.29 -21.55
N TYR A 274 20.61 -7.80 -21.02
CA TYR A 274 20.62 -6.72 -20.03
C TYR A 274 21.08 -5.37 -20.56
N ILE A 275 21.48 -5.27 -21.84
CA ILE A 275 22.06 -4.06 -22.43
C ILE A 275 21.16 -2.80 -22.33
N LYS A 276 19.85 -2.97 -22.18
CA LYS A 276 18.89 -1.86 -22.01
C LYS A 276 18.59 -1.52 -20.54
N ASN A 277 19.10 -2.31 -19.60
CA ASN A 277 18.86 -2.18 -18.17
C ASN A 277 19.99 -1.39 -17.51
N ALA A 278 19.73 -0.12 -17.16
CA ALA A 278 20.69 0.75 -16.49
C ALA A 278 21.18 0.18 -15.13
N ALA A 279 20.44 -0.74 -14.50
CA ALA A 279 20.82 -1.34 -13.22
C ALA A 279 22.07 -2.25 -13.28
N VAL A 280 22.55 -2.62 -14.47
CA VAL A 280 23.80 -3.41 -14.62
C VAL A 280 25.02 -2.57 -14.99
N TYR A 281 24.92 -1.24 -14.88
CA TYR A 281 25.98 -0.28 -15.22
C TYR A 281 26.42 0.50 -13.98
N TRP A 282 27.72 0.49 -13.66
CA TRP A 282 28.24 1.29 -12.55
C TRP A 282 28.03 2.79 -12.75
N GLU A 283 28.23 3.27 -13.98
CA GLU A 283 28.06 4.67 -14.37
C GLU A 283 26.67 5.20 -13.99
N SER A 284 25.62 4.37 -14.04
CA SER A 284 24.27 4.78 -13.66
C SER A 284 24.18 5.31 -12.23
N LEU A 285 24.89 4.69 -11.29
CA LEU A 285 24.87 5.09 -9.88
C LEU A 285 25.96 6.11 -9.58
N LEU A 286 27.16 5.90 -10.12
CA LEU A 286 28.32 6.75 -9.87
C LEU A 286 28.15 8.19 -10.34
N ARG A 287 27.31 8.43 -11.35
CA ARG A 287 26.93 9.78 -11.80
C ARG A 287 25.98 10.50 -10.83
N LEU A 288 25.26 9.76 -9.99
CA LEU A 288 24.14 10.25 -9.16
C LEU A 288 24.50 10.50 -7.70
N ILE A 289 25.48 9.74 -7.17
CA ILE A 289 25.90 9.83 -5.76
C ILE A 289 26.75 11.07 -5.49
N ASP A 290 26.90 11.42 -4.20
CA ASP A 290 27.93 12.35 -3.75
C ASP A 290 29.31 11.67 -3.84
N TRP A 291 30.07 12.04 -4.87
CA TRP A 291 31.35 11.40 -5.18
C TRP A 291 32.41 11.62 -4.10
N ASP A 292 32.52 12.83 -3.54
CA ASP A 292 33.50 13.13 -2.49
C ASP A 292 33.18 12.35 -1.21
N MET A 293 31.90 12.33 -0.80
CA MET A 293 31.47 11.55 0.36
C MET A 293 31.72 10.05 0.16
N TYR A 294 31.45 9.55 -1.04
CA TYR A 294 31.73 8.15 -1.37
C TYR A 294 33.22 7.84 -1.30
N MET A 295 34.06 8.62 -1.99
CA MET A 295 35.51 8.38 -2.05
C MET A 295 36.19 8.53 -0.69
N ALA A 296 35.70 9.42 0.18
CA ALA A 296 36.23 9.56 1.54
C ALA A 296 36.23 8.24 2.35
N SER A 297 35.30 7.32 2.05
CA SER A 297 35.21 6.01 2.70
C SER A 297 35.59 4.83 1.77
N ALA A 298 35.48 5.00 0.46
CA ALA A 298 35.56 3.93 -0.51
C ALA A 298 36.81 3.93 -1.40
N GLN A 299 37.65 4.97 -1.36
CA GLN A 299 38.72 5.16 -2.34
C GLN A 299 39.63 3.94 -2.50
N THR A 300 40.14 3.38 -1.41
CA THR A 300 41.06 2.22 -1.47
C THR A 300 40.43 1.03 -2.19
N ARG A 301 39.19 0.69 -1.84
CA ARG A 301 38.47 -0.45 -2.42
C ARG A 301 38.03 -0.16 -3.86
N PHE A 302 37.65 1.07 -4.18
CA PHE A 302 37.33 1.51 -5.54
C PHE A 302 38.54 1.45 -6.47
N ASP A 303 39.69 1.94 -6.00
CA ASP A 303 40.93 1.94 -6.77
C ASP A 303 41.41 0.51 -7.08
N LEU A 304 41.32 -0.40 -6.11
CA LEU A 304 41.61 -1.83 -6.34
C LEU A 304 40.62 -2.47 -7.32
N ALA A 305 39.33 -2.25 -7.11
CA ALA A 305 38.28 -2.90 -7.89
C ALA A 305 38.23 -2.46 -9.35
N MET A 306 38.43 -1.18 -9.64
CA MET A 306 38.31 -0.66 -11.00
C MET A 306 39.17 0.58 -11.27
N GLY A 307 39.42 1.44 -10.28
CA GLY A 307 40.09 2.72 -10.50
C GLY A 307 41.51 2.57 -11.08
N ASN A 308 42.28 1.59 -10.63
CA ASN A 308 43.62 1.32 -11.14
C ASN A 308 43.61 0.83 -12.59
N ALA A 309 42.67 -0.04 -12.95
CA ALA A 309 42.47 -0.50 -14.32
C ALA A 309 42.07 0.67 -15.24
N LEU A 310 41.13 1.51 -14.81
CA LEU A 310 40.69 2.69 -15.55
C LEU A 310 41.84 3.68 -15.79
N LYS A 311 42.71 3.89 -14.79
CA LYS A 311 43.87 4.79 -14.89
C LYS A 311 44.89 4.37 -15.95
N GLN A 312 44.90 3.11 -16.40
CA GLN A 312 45.84 2.63 -17.42
C GLN A 312 45.51 3.19 -18.81
N SER A 313 44.24 3.42 -19.13
CA SER A 313 43.79 3.89 -20.45
C SER A 313 43.51 5.40 -20.51
N VAL A 314 43.59 6.01 -21.70
CA VAL A 314 43.20 7.42 -21.90
C VAL A 314 41.70 7.59 -21.63
N ALA A 315 40.87 6.72 -22.21
CA ALA A 315 39.42 6.73 -22.02
C ALA A 315 39.03 6.60 -20.54
N GLY A 316 39.71 5.74 -19.77
CA GLY A 316 39.38 5.56 -18.35
C GLY A 316 39.78 6.76 -17.49
N ARG A 317 40.88 7.46 -17.82
CA ARG A 317 41.24 8.73 -17.17
C ARG A 317 40.28 9.87 -17.51
N GLU A 318 39.68 9.85 -18.69
CA GLU A 318 38.63 10.81 -19.06
C GLU A 318 37.33 10.51 -18.33
N TRP A 319 36.92 9.24 -18.29
CA TRP A 319 35.73 8.79 -17.57
C TRP A 319 35.82 9.13 -16.07
N LEU A 320 36.98 8.90 -15.43
CA LEU A 320 37.23 9.26 -14.03
C LEU A 320 37.16 10.78 -13.77
N LYS A 321 37.30 11.62 -14.80
CA LYS A 321 37.12 13.08 -14.69
C LYS A 321 35.69 13.53 -14.96
N SER A 322 34.97 12.84 -15.85
CA SER A 322 33.65 13.26 -16.31
C SER A 322 32.49 12.68 -15.50
N THR A 323 32.67 11.52 -14.88
CA THR A 323 31.62 10.84 -14.11
C THR A 323 31.31 11.51 -12.77
N PRO A 324 32.32 11.96 -11.97
CA PRO A 324 32.05 12.73 -10.77
C PRO A 324 31.26 14.00 -11.10
N TYR A 325 30.19 14.29 -10.34
CA TYR A 325 29.36 15.49 -10.50
C TYR A 325 28.65 15.62 -11.87
N ALA A 326 28.45 14.49 -12.56
CA ALA A 326 27.81 14.50 -13.87
C ALA A 326 26.32 14.85 -13.83
N PHE A 327 25.62 14.55 -12.73
CA PHE A 327 24.23 14.93 -12.56
C PHE A 327 24.04 16.45 -12.45
N GLN A 328 23.34 17.03 -13.42
CA GLN A 328 23.01 18.46 -13.44
C GLN A 328 21.51 18.70 -13.23
N THR A 329 20.68 18.09 -14.08
CA THR A 329 19.22 18.16 -14.01
C THR A 329 18.63 16.80 -14.32
N LEU A 330 17.40 16.56 -13.84
CA LEU A 330 16.69 15.32 -14.11
C LEU A 330 16.46 15.10 -15.62
N ASP A 331 16.08 16.15 -16.36
CA ASP A 331 15.81 16.05 -17.80
C ASP A 331 17.07 15.68 -18.60
N ALA A 332 18.20 16.31 -18.28
CA ALA A 332 19.47 16.02 -18.94
C ALA A 332 19.96 14.60 -18.66
N GLU A 333 19.82 14.13 -17.41
CA GLU A 333 20.26 12.78 -17.04
C GLU A 333 19.38 11.69 -17.68
N VAL A 334 18.06 11.89 -17.69
CA VAL A 334 17.13 10.99 -18.41
C VAL A 334 17.47 10.95 -19.90
N ALA A 335 17.71 12.11 -20.52
CA ALA A 335 18.09 12.16 -21.93
C ALA A 335 19.42 11.45 -22.20
N TYR A 336 20.40 11.60 -21.31
CA TYR A 336 21.70 10.92 -21.41
C TYR A 336 21.54 9.38 -21.39
N TRP A 337 20.77 8.85 -20.44
CA TRP A 337 20.50 7.40 -20.34
C TRP A 337 19.76 6.89 -21.58
N GLN A 338 18.75 7.63 -22.04
CA GLN A 338 17.99 7.26 -23.24
C GLN A 338 18.82 7.31 -24.51
N GLN A 339 19.72 8.29 -24.64
CA GLN A 339 20.66 8.40 -25.76
C GLN A 339 21.66 7.24 -25.78
N ALA A 340 22.06 6.74 -24.61
CA ALA A 340 22.85 5.52 -24.46
C ALA A 340 22.05 4.22 -24.70
N GLY A 341 20.75 4.31 -25.04
CA GLY A 341 19.90 3.16 -25.31
C GLY A 341 19.34 2.47 -24.06
N LEU A 342 19.56 3.03 -22.87
CA LEU A 342 19.02 2.52 -21.61
C LEU A 342 17.53 2.88 -21.51
N ARG A 343 16.70 1.89 -21.23
CA ARG A 343 15.23 2.02 -21.25
C ARG A 343 14.57 1.73 -19.91
N MET A 344 15.29 1.07 -19.02
CA MET A 344 14.77 0.64 -17.73
C MET A 344 15.89 0.57 -16.70
N PHE A 345 15.50 0.55 -15.44
CA PHE A 345 16.33 0.26 -14.30
C PHE A 345 15.58 -0.79 -13.46
N GLN A 346 15.79 -2.06 -13.79
CA GLN A 346 15.19 -3.20 -13.09
C GLN A 346 16.25 -3.83 -12.20
N LEU A 347 16.02 -3.79 -10.89
CA LEU A 347 16.89 -4.45 -9.92
C LEU A 347 16.75 -5.97 -10.00
N GLN A 348 17.85 -6.65 -9.66
CA GLN A 348 17.80 -8.10 -9.49
C GLN A 348 16.98 -8.46 -8.26
N TYR A 349 16.24 -9.55 -8.36
CA TYR A 349 15.45 -10.08 -7.26
C TYR A 349 16.38 -10.63 -6.17
N SER A 350 16.24 -10.15 -4.93
CA SER A 350 17.00 -10.62 -3.76
C SER A 350 16.06 -10.74 -2.58
N ASN A 351 16.26 -11.78 -1.77
CA ASN A 351 15.58 -11.95 -0.50
C ASN A 351 16.45 -11.59 0.72
N LEU A 352 17.50 -10.76 0.54
CA LEU A 352 18.33 -10.22 1.62
C LEU A 352 17.51 -9.37 2.62
N ASN A 353 16.63 -8.52 2.10
CA ASN A 353 15.74 -7.66 2.87
C ASN A 353 14.31 -7.94 2.46
N SER A 354 13.35 -7.92 3.39
CA SER A 354 11.93 -7.76 3.06
C SER A 354 11.67 -6.33 2.62
N TRP A 355 10.79 -6.15 1.63
CA TRP A 355 10.59 -4.85 0.99
C TRP A 355 9.39 -4.17 1.63
N GLY A 356 9.60 -2.96 2.13
CA GLY A 356 8.55 -2.14 2.73
C GLY A 356 7.69 -1.40 1.70
N VAL A 357 6.49 -1.01 2.14
CA VAL A 357 5.59 -0.13 1.38
C VAL A 357 4.80 0.74 2.36
N ASP A 358 4.67 2.02 2.04
CA ASP A 358 3.82 2.97 2.76
C ASP A 358 2.90 3.64 1.74
N GLU A 359 1.62 3.35 1.83
CA GLU A 359 0.60 3.86 0.92
C GLU A 359 -0.58 4.44 1.71
N THR A 360 -1.01 5.62 1.26
CA THR A 360 -2.15 6.34 1.83
C THR A 360 -3.12 6.74 0.74
N ILE A 361 -4.41 6.77 1.07
CA ILE A 361 -5.44 7.43 0.26
C ILE A 361 -5.83 8.74 0.94
N SER A 362 -6.24 9.70 0.12
CA SER A 362 -6.73 10.99 0.57
C SER A 362 -8.24 11.05 0.40
N VAL A 363 -8.98 11.18 1.50
CA VAL A 363 -10.44 11.38 1.49
C VAL A 363 -10.71 12.86 1.65
N THR A 364 -11.34 13.47 0.64
CA THR A 364 -11.71 14.89 0.67
C THR A 364 -13.20 15.03 0.97
N ASN A 365 -13.55 15.75 2.02
CA ASN A 365 -14.94 16.01 2.38
C ASN A 365 -15.52 17.22 1.65
N ALA A 366 -16.81 17.52 1.86
CA ALA A 366 -17.52 18.62 1.19
C ALA A 366 -16.94 20.03 1.47
N PHE A 367 -16.08 20.19 2.48
CA PHE A 367 -15.40 21.46 2.77
C PHE A 367 -14.07 21.62 2.02
N GLY A 368 -13.65 20.61 1.26
CA GLY A 368 -12.30 20.55 0.70
C GLY A 368 -11.23 20.18 1.74
N SER A 369 -11.61 19.78 2.96
CA SER A 369 -10.67 19.24 3.93
C SER A 369 -10.29 17.83 3.52
N SER A 370 -9.00 17.57 3.51
CA SER A 370 -8.41 16.30 3.11
C SER A 370 -7.90 15.54 4.33
N GLN A 371 -8.29 14.27 4.45
CA GLN A 371 -7.81 13.35 5.49
C GLN A 371 -7.07 12.19 4.84
N SER A 372 -5.84 11.94 5.27
CA SER A 372 -5.07 10.78 4.83
C SER A 372 -5.47 9.53 5.65
N ILE A 373 -5.68 8.42 4.95
CA ILE A 373 -5.94 7.09 5.51
C ILE A 373 -4.87 6.15 5.00
N SER A 374 -4.21 5.42 5.89
CA SER A 374 -3.19 4.43 5.53
C SER A 374 -3.87 3.16 4.99
N ILE A 375 -3.48 2.72 3.79
CA ILE A 375 -4.02 1.50 3.16
C ILE A 375 -3.04 0.33 3.22
N LYS A 376 -1.73 0.61 3.26
CA LYS A 376 -0.67 -0.38 3.47
C LYS A 376 0.48 0.27 4.24
N ARG A 377 0.99 -0.41 5.25
CA ARG A 377 2.18 0.03 6.00
C ARG A 377 3.01 -1.16 6.42
N VAL A 378 4.03 -1.45 5.63
CA VAL A 378 4.97 -2.56 5.82
C VAL A 378 6.38 -1.99 5.87
N GLY A 379 7.13 -2.30 6.94
CA GLY A 379 8.51 -1.87 7.08
C GLY A 379 9.49 -2.81 6.37
N THR A 380 10.58 -2.25 5.85
CA THR A 380 11.73 -3.03 5.37
C THR A 380 12.45 -3.68 6.55
N GLN A 381 12.81 -4.96 6.44
CA GLN A 381 13.58 -5.69 7.47
C GLN A 381 14.68 -6.55 6.85
N GLN A 382 15.84 -6.59 7.48
CA GLN A 382 16.92 -7.50 7.05
C GLN A 382 16.59 -8.94 7.46
N ARG A 383 16.75 -9.90 6.54
CA ARG A 383 16.36 -11.30 6.74
C ARG A 383 17.47 -12.19 7.31
N GLY A 384 18.71 -11.69 7.39
CA GLY A 384 19.84 -12.39 8.02
C GLY A 384 20.05 -13.79 7.43
N ALA A 385 19.99 -14.83 8.28
CA ALA A 385 20.20 -16.22 7.87
C ALA A 385 19.14 -16.76 6.87
N LEU A 386 18.04 -16.04 6.64
CA LEU A 386 17.04 -16.40 5.63
C LEU A 386 17.36 -15.86 4.23
N TRP A 387 18.51 -15.22 4.03
CA TRP A 387 18.99 -14.79 2.71
C TRP A 387 19.48 -15.98 1.88
N THR A 388 18.56 -16.67 1.19
CA THR A 388 18.88 -17.85 0.37
C THR A 388 19.41 -17.48 -1.02
N THR A 389 18.97 -16.35 -1.58
CA THR A 389 19.41 -15.90 -2.93
C THR A 389 20.90 -15.57 -3.02
N ALA A 390 21.59 -15.40 -1.88
CA ALA A 390 23.02 -15.10 -1.79
C ALA A 390 23.89 -16.09 -2.58
N VAL A 391 23.51 -17.36 -2.64
CA VAL A 391 24.29 -18.38 -3.35
C VAL A 391 24.16 -18.20 -4.86
N LEU A 392 23.00 -17.75 -5.36
CA LEU A 392 22.75 -17.54 -6.78
C LEU A 392 23.52 -16.31 -7.27
N TYR A 393 23.42 -15.23 -6.49
CA TYR A 393 24.32 -14.10 -6.54
C TYR A 393 24.41 -13.40 -5.17
N TRP A 394 25.62 -13.09 -4.72
CA TRP A 394 25.85 -12.52 -3.39
C TRP A 394 25.86 -10.99 -3.36
N GLY A 395 25.65 -10.33 -4.50
CA GLY A 395 25.62 -8.88 -4.62
C GLY A 395 27.00 -8.19 -4.49
N THR A 396 27.04 -6.94 -4.91
CA THR A 396 28.27 -6.17 -5.15
C THR A 396 29.12 -5.91 -3.90
N TRP A 397 28.48 -5.74 -2.75
CA TRP A 397 29.20 -5.57 -1.49
C TRP A 397 30.17 -6.73 -1.21
N ASN A 398 29.77 -7.97 -1.51
CA ASN A 398 30.62 -9.15 -1.36
C ASN A 398 31.75 -9.17 -2.40
N ASP A 399 31.49 -8.70 -3.63
CA ASP A 399 32.53 -8.58 -4.66
C ASP A 399 33.66 -7.65 -4.21
N PHE A 400 33.34 -6.53 -3.54
CA PHE A 400 34.35 -5.63 -2.98
C PHE A 400 35.16 -6.24 -1.85
N ILE A 401 34.51 -7.00 -0.96
CA ILE A 401 35.20 -7.70 0.13
C ILE A 401 36.23 -8.66 -0.45
N LEU A 402 35.84 -9.41 -1.48
CA LEU A 402 36.71 -10.35 -2.16
C LEU A 402 37.87 -9.65 -2.88
N VAL A 403 37.57 -8.66 -3.70
CA VAL A 403 38.58 -7.84 -4.39
C VAL A 403 39.62 -7.31 -3.43
N ASN A 404 39.19 -6.76 -2.30
CA ASN A 404 40.09 -6.20 -1.30
C ASN A 404 40.90 -7.28 -0.57
N ALA A 405 40.34 -8.46 -0.35
CA ALA A 405 41.03 -9.56 0.30
C ALA A 405 42.12 -10.21 -0.57
N TYR A 406 41.87 -10.31 -1.88
CA TYR A 406 42.78 -10.98 -2.83
C TYR A 406 43.60 -10.00 -3.68
N GLY A 407 43.32 -8.69 -3.63
CA GLY A 407 44.04 -7.68 -4.41
C GLY A 407 43.77 -7.77 -5.92
N VAL A 408 42.56 -8.18 -6.30
CA VAL A 408 42.16 -8.46 -7.69
C VAL A 408 41.24 -7.36 -8.25
N SER A 409 41.06 -7.31 -9.57
CA SER A 409 40.24 -6.31 -10.26
C SER A 409 38.89 -6.87 -10.73
N PHE A 410 37.85 -6.04 -10.80
CA PHE A 410 36.59 -6.36 -11.50
C PHE A 410 36.76 -6.30 -13.02
N VAL A 411 37.66 -5.44 -13.51
CA VAL A 411 37.76 -5.12 -14.93
C VAL A 411 38.37 -6.28 -15.68
N ARG A 412 37.58 -6.94 -16.54
CA ARG A 412 37.96 -8.17 -17.25
C ARG A 412 39.17 -8.01 -18.17
N SER A 413 39.44 -6.79 -18.64
CA SER A 413 40.62 -6.47 -19.44
C SER A 413 41.89 -6.21 -18.62
N ASP A 414 41.79 -6.15 -17.29
CA ASP A 414 42.94 -5.99 -16.41
C ASP A 414 43.61 -7.35 -16.13
N ALA A 415 44.94 -7.38 -16.09
CA ALA A 415 45.71 -8.60 -15.84
C ALA A 415 45.50 -9.18 -14.43
N ALA A 416 45.07 -8.35 -13.47
CA ALA A 416 44.74 -8.75 -12.10
C ALA A 416 43.27 -9.17 -11.92
N HIS A 417 42.49 -9.31 -12.99
CA HIS A 417 41.09 -9.72 -12.90
C HIS A 417 40.94 -11.15 -12.39
N GLN A 418 40.09 -11.34 -11.38
CA GLN A 418 39.69 -12.68 -10.94
C GLN A 418 38.55 -13.19 -11.82
N ARG A 419 38.81 -14.26 -12.58
CA ARG A 419 37.72 -15.02 -13.19
C ARG A 419 37.14 -15.99 -12.17
N PHE A 420 35.84 -15.87 -11.95
CA PHE A 420 35.09 -16.66 -10.97
C PHE A 420 34.65 -18.04 -11.48
N THR A 421 34.83 -18.26 -12.77
CA THR A 421 34.65 -19.54 -13.44
C THR A 421 35.92 -19.86 -14.21
N ALA A 422 36.36 -21.13 -14.16
CA ALA A 422 37.48 -21.57 -14.96
C ALA A 422 37.21 -21.23 -16.44
N PRO A 423 38.12 -20.54 -17.15
CA PRO A 423 37.93 -20.20 -18.57
C PRO A 423 37.95 -21.44 -19.49
N CYS A 424 38.17 -22.62 -18.93
CA CYS A 424 38.41 -23.88 -19.60
C CYS A 424 38.14 -25.05 -18.65
N SER A 425 37.71 -26.19 -19.18
CA SER A 425 37.42 -27.36 -18.35
C SER A 425 38.71 -27.99 -17.80
N TYR A 426 38.69 -28.38 -16.53
CA TYR A 426 39.76 -29.20 -15.95
C TYR A 426 39.91 -30.55 -16.66
N THR A 427 38.83 -31.09 -17.25
CA THR A 427 38.90 -32.32 -18.05
C THR A 427 39.73 -32.14 -19.31
N ASP A 428 39.66 -30.97 -19.94
CA ASP A 428 40.39 -30.65 -21.16
C ASP A 428 41.88 -30.44 -20.86
N TYR A 429 42.18 -29.81 -19.71
CA TYR A 429 43.54 -29.75 -19.17
C TYR A 429 44.09 -31.17 -18.88
N LEU A 430 43.34 -32.03 -18.19
CA LEU A 430 43.78 -33.41 -17.91
C LEU A 430 44.00 -34.23 -19.18
N ALA A 431 43.24 -33.98 -20.23
CA ALA A 431 43.38 -34.66 -21.51
C ALA A 431 44.68 -34.27 -22.25
N ASN A 432 45.16 -33.03 -22.10
CA ASN A 432 46.38 -32.57 -22.77
C ASN A 432 47.10 -31.43 -22.03
N PRO A 433 47.72 -31.70 -20.86
CA PRO A 433 48.25 -30.64 -19.99
C PRO A 433 49.44 -29.90 -20.61
N SER A 434 50.20 -30.55 -21.51
CA SER A 434 51.42 -29.99 -22.10
C SER A 434 51.19 -28.94 -23.18
N ASN A 435 50.02 -28.96 -23.84
CA ASN A 435 49.66 -28.04 -24.93
C ASN A 435 48.49 -27.11 -24.55
N TYR A 436 48.08 -27.11 -23.28
CA TYR A 436 46.91 -26.37 -22.85
C TYR A 436 47.28 -24.93 -22.47
N ALA A 437 46.85 -23.97 -23.29
CA ALA A 437 47.15 -22.54 -23.11
C ALA A 437 46.39 -21.90 -21.92
N CYS A 438 45.40 -22.61 -21.38
CA CYS A 438 44.49 -22.16 -20.33
C CYS A 438 44.61 -23.10 -19.14
N ASP A 439 45.68 -22.99 -18.35
CA ASP A 439 45.80 -23.77 -17.12
C ASP A 439 44.96 -23.10 -16.01
N PRO A 440 43.85 -23.71 -15.55
CA PRO A 440 43.00 -23.12 -14.51
C PRO A 440 43.73 -23.00 -13.16
N CYS A 441 44.88 -23.66 -13.00
CA CYS A 441 45.65 -23.70 -11.77
C CYS A 441 46.82 -22.71 -11.73
N ASN A 442 47.09 -21.95 -12.80
CA ASN A 442 48.19 -20.98 -12.85
C ASN A 442 47.74 -19.53 -12.53
N PRO A 443 48.59 -18.70 -11.90
CA PRO A 443 48.34 -17.26 -11.77
C PRO A 443 48.19 -16.58 -13.15
N PRO A 444 47.29 -15.59 -13.31
CA PRO A 444 46.44 -14.98 -12.29
C PRO A 444 45.13 -15.74 -12.00
N TRP A 445 44.82 -16.81 -12.74
CA TRP A 445 43.57 -17.59 -12.60
C TRP A 445 43.43 -18.26 -11.23
N ASN A 446 44.57 -18.62 -10.66
CA ASN A 446 44.66 -19.19 -9.34
C ASN A 446 45.77 -18.50 -8.52
N PRO A 447 45.42 -17.67 -7.52
CA PRO A 447 46.39 -17.02 -6.66
C PRO A 447 47.02 -17.97 -5.61
N ASN A 448 46.53 -19.20 -5.46
CA ASN A 448 47.04 -20.20 -4.51
C ASN A 448 47.80 -21.35 -5.23
N PRO A 449 49.15 -21.31 -5.27
CA PRO A 449 49.94 -22.36 -5.90
C PRO A 449 49.67 -23.73 -5.24
N GLY A 450 49.20 -24.71 -6.03
CA GLY A 450 48.96 -26.09 -5.58
C GLY A 450 47.52 -26.45 -5.24
N ASP A 451 46.58 -25.50 -5.28
CA ASP A 451 45.14 -25.75 -5.07
C ASP A 451 44.34 -25.13 -6.24
N CYS A 452 43.88 -25.93 -7.20
CA CYS A 452 43.30 -25.49 -8.48
C CYS A 452 41.94 -24.75 -8.38
N THR A 453 41.51 -24.29 -7.21
CA THR A 453 40.17 -23.75 -6.99
C THR A 453 40.16 -22.47 -6.17
N PRO A 454 39.70 -21.36 -6.78
CA PRO A 454 38.64 -20.60 -6.13
C PRO A 454 37.60 -20.15 -7.16
N ASP A 455 36.77 -21.08 -7.64
CA ASP A 455 35.49 -20.68 -8.25
C ASP A 455 34.56 -20.10 -7.16
N ASN A 456 33.47 -19.46 -7.59
CA ASN A 456 32.47 -18.90 -6.67
C ASN A 456 31.96 -19.93 -5.65
N GLU A 457 31.81 -21.18 -6.08
CA GLU A 457 31.25 -22.27 -5.30
C GLU A 457 32.17 -22.71 -4.17
N TYR A 458 33.49 -22.72 -4.42
CA TYR A 458 34.52 -22.93 -3.42
C TYR A 458 34.53 -21.81 -2.37
N ILE A 459 34.46 -20.54 -2.82
CA ILE A 459 34.45 -19.38 -1.91
C ILE A 459 33.22 -19.43 -0.99
N LEU A 460 32.06 -19.83 -1.53
CA LEU A 460 30.83 -20.05 -0.78
C LEU A 460 30.85 -21.29 0.13
N GLY A 461 31.85 -22.18 -0.02
CA GLY A 461 31.93 -23.44 0.72
C GLY A 461 30.77 -24.38 0.43
N LEU A 462 30.30 -24.40 -0.83
CA LEU A 462 29.18 -25.26 -1.24
C LEU A 462 29.64 -26.71 -1.40
N PRO A 463 29.02 -27.66 -0.68
CA PRO A 463 29.36 -29.07 -0.84
C PRO A 463 28.76 -29.64 -2.13
N ALA A 464 29.47 -30.61 -2.74
CA ALA A 464 29.01 -31.34 -3.92
C ALA A 464 27.84 -32.30 -3.60
N LEU A 465 26.68 -31.72 -3.26
CA LEU A 465 25.43 -32.42 -2.97
C LEU A 465 24.52 -32.46 -4.20
N PRO A 466 23.48 -33.33 -4.22
CA PRO A 466 22.58 -33.48 -5.36
C PRO A 466 21.99 -32.16 -5.87
N CYS A 467 21.45 -31.31 -4.99
CA CYS A 467 20.84 -30.04 -5.39
C CYS A 467 21.86 -29.06 -5.97
N TRP A 468 23.07 -29.03 -5.41
CA TRP A 468 24.17 -28.24 -5.96
C TRP A 468 24.51 -28.73 -7.37
N LEU A 469 24.70 -30.05 -7.56
CA LEU A 469 25.10 -30.64 -8.84
C LEU A 469 24.05 -30.38 -9.93
N ILE A 470 22.77 -30.52 -9.60
CA ILE A 470 21.67 -30.26 -10.54
C ILE A 470 21.63 -28.78 -10.89
N THR A 471 21.70 -27.87 -9.92
CA THR A 471 21.69 -26.42 -10.19
C THR A 471 22.87 -26.01 -11.06
N HIS A 472 24.08 -26.45 -10.69
CA HIS A 472 25.31 -26.17 -11.41
C HIS A 472 25.23 -26.60 -12.88
N ASN A 473 24.80 -27.85 -13.14
CA ASN A 473 24.81 -28.44 -14.48
C ASN A 473 23.67 -27.94 -15.38
N TYR A 474 22.49 -27.66 -14.82
CA TYR A 474 21.30 -27.33 -15.63
C TYR A 474 21.01 -25.82 -15.70
N ILE A 475 21.35 -25.06 -14.65
CA ILE A 475 21.10 -23.62 -14.59
C ILE A 475 22.39 -22.86 -14.84
N GLY A 476 23.40 -23.10 -14.01
CA GLY A 476 24.71 -22.45 -14.11
C GLY A 476 25.45 -22.48 -12.78
N PRO A 477 26.74 -22.12 -12.79
CA PRO A 477 27.52 -22.06 -11.56
C PRO A 477 26.97 -20.98 -10.62
N PHE A 478 26.99 -21.26 -9.32
CA PHE A 478 26.57 -20.30 -8.29
C PHE A 478 27.40 -19.01 -8.35
N GLY A 479 26.80 -17.89 -7.97
CA GLY A 479 27.38 -16.55 -8.12
C GLY A 479 27.32 -15.97 -9.55
N THR A 480 26.72 -16.69 -10.50
CA THR A 480 26.48 -16.20 -11.87
C THR A 480 25.00 -16.25 -12.29
N ILE A 481 24.10 -16.72 -11.42
CA ILE A 481 22.67 -16.88 -11.73
C ILE A 481 21.95 -15.58 -11.38
N ASP A 482 21.47 -14.88 -12.40
CA ASP A 482 20.73 -13.63 -12.26
C ASP A 482 19.24 -13.94 -11.98
N LEU A 483 18.60 -13.11 -11.15
CA LEU A 483 17.19 -13.27 -10.80
C LEU A 483 16.41 -12.02 -11.18
N TYR A 484 15.30 -12.17 -11.91
CA TYR A 484 14.41 -11.06 -12.26
C TYR A 484 12.95 -11.36 -11.95
N PHE A 485 12.27 -10.39 -11.36
CA PHE A 485 10.84 -10.48 -11.11
C PHE A 485 10.05 -10.32 -12.42
N GLU A 486 9.18 -11.28 -12.71
CA GLU A 486 8.29 -11.25 -13.86
C GLU A 486 6.89 -10.81 -13.45
N SER A 487 6.46 -9.65 -13.97
CA SER A 487 5.13 -9.13 -13.70
C SER A 487 4.05 -9.91 -14.48
N PRO A 488 2.85 -10.12 -13.92
CA PRO A 488 1.73 -10.69 -14.65
C PRO A 488 1.48 -9.94 -15.97
N PRO A 489 1.39 -10.63 -17.13
CA PRO A 489 1.16 -9.97 -18.41
C PRO A 489 -0.19 -9.25 -18.44
N SER A 490 -0.28 -8.16 -19.20
CA SER A 490 -1.54 -7.40 -19.34
C SER A 490 -2.70 -8.24 -19.89
N SER A 491 -2.42 -9.24 -20.74
CA SER A 491 -3.41 -10.20 -21.23
C SER A 491 -3.99 -11.07 -20.11
N LEU A 492 -3.16 -11.49 -19.16
CA LEU A 492 -3.59 -12.25 -17.98
C LEU A 492 -4.44 -11.37 -17.06
N LEU A 493 -3.97 -10.15 -16.76
CA LEU A 493 -4.71 -9.22 -15.91
C LEU A 493 -6.07 -8.86 -16.53
N SER A 494 -6.15 -8.70 -17.85
CA SER A 494 -7.41 -8.44 -18.57
C SER A 494 -8.38 -9.61 -18.48
N PHE A 495 -7.88 -10.85 -18.53
CA PHE A 495 -8.73 -12.04 -18.34
C PHE A 495 -9.20 -12.17 -16.89
N TYR A 496 -8.29 -11.96 -15.93
CA TYR A 496 -8.58 -12.00 -14.50
C TYR A 496 -9.62 -10.95 -14.08
N THR A 497 -9.48 -9.71 -14.53
CA THR A 497 -10.44 -8.62 -14.24
C THR A 497 -11.81 -8.93 -14.83
N ALA A 498 -11.88 -9.30 -16.11
CA ALA A 498 -13.14 -9.63 -16.77
C ALA A 498 -13.86 -10.81 -16.10
N PHE A 499 -13.11 -11.82 -15.65
CA PHE A 499 -13.64 -12.96 -14.91
C PHE A 499 -14.21 -12.55 -13.54
N HIS A 500 -13.46 -11.77 -12.75
CA HIS A 500 -13.91 -11.33 -11.42
C HIS A 500 -15.09 -10.36 -11.49
N ASP A 501 -15.10 -9.44 -12.45
CA ASP A 501 -16.23 -8.54 -12.69
C ASP A 501 -17.50 -9.33 -13.03
N ALA A 502 -17.38 -10.36 -13.88
CA ALA A 502 -18.48 -11.22 -14.27
C ALA A 502 -19.01 -12.05 -13.08
N ILE A 503 -18.13 -12.71 -12.31
CA ILE A 503 -18.54 -13.49 -11.13
C ILE A 503 -19.16 -12.61 -10.06
N THR A 504 -18.54 -11.47 -9.75
CA THR A 504 -19.01 -10.56 -8.70
C THR A 504 -20.39 -9.99 -9.04
N THR A 505 -20.61 -9.65 -10.32
CA THR A 505 -21.92 -9.20 -10.82
C THR A 505 -22.96 -10.32 -10.80
N LEU A 506 -22.59 -11.52 -11.26
CA LEU A 506 -23.51 -12.66 -11.32
C LEU A 506 -23.93 -13.12 -9.92
N ALA A 507 -23.00 -13.16 -8.96
CA ALA A 507 -23.28 -13.56 -7.58
C ALA A 507 -24.24 -12.61 -6.83
N GLN A 508 -24.27 -11.33 -7.21
CA GLN A 508 -25.20 -10.35 -6.64
C GLN A 508 -26.56 -10.29 -7.37
N SER A 509 -26.64 -10.79 -8.60
CA SER A 509 -27.84 -10.70 -9.45
C SER A 509 -28.61 -12.02 -9.60
N ASN A 510 -27.98 -13.15 -9.33
CA ASN A 510 -28.55 -14.48 -9.48
C ASN A 510 -28.31 -15.33 -8.20
N ASP A 511 -29.38 -15.59 -7.46
CA ASP A 511 -29.33 -16.33 -6.19
C ASP A 511 -28.93 -17.80 -6.40
N ASP A 512 -29.32 -18.44 -7.51
CA ASP A 512 -28.95 -19.83 -7.80
C ASP A 512 -27.45 -19.97 -8.04
N PHE A 513 -26.84 -18.99 -8.74
CA PHE A 513 -25.39 -18.94 -8.92
C PHE A 513 -24.69 -18.66 -7.60
N PHE A 514 -25.21 -17.73 -6.80
CA PHE A 514 -24.67 -17.44 -5.47
C PHE A 514 -24.63 -18.67 -4.57
N THR A 515 -25.73 -19.40 -4.45
CA THR A 515 -25.80 -20.64 -3.67
C THR A 515 -24.81 -21.67 -4.21
N ALA A 516 -24.80 -21.89 -5.53
CA ALA A 516 -23.86 -22.84 -6.15
C ALA A 516 -22.38 -22.45 -5.94
N LEU A 517 -22.06 -21.16 -5.94
CA LEU A 517 -20.71 -20.65 -5.69
C LEU A 517 -20.29 -20.84 -4.22
N MET A 518 -21.23 -20.67 -3.28
CA MET A 518 -21.00 -20.86 -1.85
C MET A 518 -20.85 -22.33 -1.46
N ASP A 519 -21.51 -23.24 -2.19
CA ASP A 519 -21.41 -24.70 -2.00
C ASP A 519 -20.01 -25.26 -2.35
N ILE A 520 -19.18 -24.50 -3.08
CA ILE A 520 -17.80 -24.92 -3.42
C ILE A 520 -16.90 -24.76 -2.18
N PRO A 521 -16.37 -25.87 -1.61
CA PRO A 521 -15.49 -25.81 -0.46
C PRO A 521 -14.08 -25.33 -0.84
N SER A 522 -13.30 -24.92 0.16
CA SER A 522 -11.87 -24.62 0.00
C SER A 522 -11.04 -25.74 0.61
N LEU A 523 -10.40 -26.56 -0.22
CA LEU A 523 -9.65 -27.74 0.21
C LEU A 523 -8.30 -27.81 -0.50
N SER A 524 -7.27 -28.29 0.19
CA SER A 524 -5.96 -28.51 -0.40
C SER A 524 -5.95 -29.73 -1.31
N ALA A 525 -5.19 -29.65 -2.40
CA ALA A 525 -4.89 -30.74 -3.31
C ALA A 525 -3.37 -30.84 -3.54
N ASP A 526 -2.90 -32.02 -3.94
CA ASP A 526 -1.47 -32.31 -4.16
C ASP A 526 -1.19 -32.75 -5.60
N PRO A 527 -1.50 -31.93 -6.63
CA PRO A 527 -1.28 -32.32 -8.01
C PRO A 527 0.20 -32.54 -8.30
N VAL A 528 0.49 -33.65 -8.98
CA VAL A 528 1.83 -34.03 -9.44
C VAL A 528 1.79 -34.22 -10.96
N PRO A 529 2.72 -33.61 -11.71
CA PRO A 529 2.82 -33.82 -13.15
C PRO A 529 2.93 -35.32 -13.47
N PRO A 530 2.19 -35.83 -14.47
CA PRO A 530 2.15 -37.27 -14.75
C PRO A 530 3.53 -37.85 -15.11
N SER A 531 4.34 -37.04 -15.79
CA SER A 531 5.72 -37.36 -16.18
C SER A 531 6.64 -37.60 -14.99
N TRP A 532 6.32 -37.05 -13.81
CA TRP A 532 7.14 -37.19 -12.61
C TRP A 532 6.82 -38.48 -11.84
N LEU A 533 5.65 -39.08 -12.07
CA LEU A 533 5.25 -40.36 -11.47
C LEU A 533 5.87 -41.58 -12.17
N LEU A 534 6.66 -41.37 -13.23
CA LEU A 534 7.30 -42.43 -14.00
C LEU A 534 8.60 -42.89 -13.32
N GLY A 535 8.57 -44.08 -12.70
CA GLY A 535 9.73 -44.73 -12.08
C GLY A 535 9.89 -44.47 -10.58
N GLN A 536 10.93 -45.05 -9.99
CA GLN A 536 11.28 -44.84 -8.58
C GLN A 536 12.10 -43.55 -8.44
N MET A 537 11.40 -42.46 -8.08
CA MET A 537 11.98 -41.13 -7.95
C MET A 537 12.09 -40.72 -6.48
N VAL A 538 13.25 -40.15 -6.12
CA VAL A 538 13.48 -39.46 -4.85
C VAL A 538 13.62 -37.98 -5.13
N TYR A 539 12.80 -37.15 -4.49
CA TYR A 539 12.69 -35.72 -4.75
C TYR A 539 13.41 -34.90 -3.69
N PHE A 540 14.06 -33.80 -4.09
CA PHE A 540 14.89 -32.97 -3.22
C PHE A 540 14.42 -31.52 -3.08
N GLY A 541 13.41 -31.05 -3.81
CA GLY A 541 12.94 -29.65 -3.77
C GLY A 541 12.83 -28.99 -5.14
N GLY A 542 12.01 -27.95 -5.24
CA GLY A 542 11.89 -27.09 -6.42
C GLY A 542 12.54 -25.71 -6.27
N ASP A 543 13.57 -25.57 -5.43
CA ASP A 543 14.20 -24.28 -5.11
C ASP A 543 15.70 -24.27 -5.49
N PRO A 544 16.07 -23.56 -6.57
CA PRO A 544 17.47 -23.43 -6.97
C PRO A 544 18.38 -22.73 -5.95
N SER A 545 17.83 -21.93 -5.04
CA SER A 545 18.62 -21.25 -4.00
C SER A 545 19.05 -22.19 -2.87
N CYS A 546 18.55 -23.44 -2.85
CA CYS A 546 18.79 -24.39 -1.77
C CYS A 546 19.68 -25.56 -2.18
N THR A 547 20.96 -25.45 -1.85
CA THR A 547 21.99 -26.45 -2.18
C THR A 547 22.01 -27.67 -1.26
N LYS A 548 21.40 -27.56 -0.07
CA LYS A 548 21.41 -28.59 0.98
C LYS A 548 19.98 -29.01 1.30
N ARG A 549 19.51 -30.08 0.66
CA ARG A 549 18.19 -30.67 0.94
C ARG A 549 18.28 -32.19 1.00
N VAL A 550 17.32 -32.80 1.69
CA VAL A 550 17.20 -34.27 1.85
C VAL A 550 16.19 -34.83 0.86
N GLY A 551 16.40 -36.06 0.41
CA GLY A 551 15.50 -36.75 -0.50
C GLY A 551 14.23 -37.28 0.18
N PHE A 552 13.07 -37.12 -0.46
CA PHE A 552 11.76 -37.62 -0.01
C PHE A 552 11.01 -38.35 -1.15
N PRO A 553 10.08 -39.28 -0.83
CA PRO A 553 9.31 -40.03 -1.84
C PRO A 553 8.13 -39.25 -2.42
N HIS A 554 8.08 -37.93 -2.24
CA HIS A 554 7.00 -37.08 -2.74
C HIS A 554 7.53 -35.74 -3.24
N VAL A 555 6.81 -35.16 -4.19
CA VAL A 555 7.11 -33.83 -4.76
C VAL A 555 7.01 -32.77 -3.66
N GLN A 556 8.03 -31.94 -3.57
CA GLN A 556 8.15 -30.86 -2.59
C GLN A 556 7.77 -29.51 -3.18
N SER A 557 7.48 -28.54 -2.32
CA SER A 557 7.14 -27.16 -2.69
C SER A 557 8.24 -26.47 -3.50
N SER A 558 7.81 -25.49 -4.30
CA SER A 558 8.67 -24.60 -5.09
C SER A 558 9.43 -23.61 -4.18
N PHE A 559 10.35 -22.83 -4.76
CA PHE A 559 11.02 -21.73 -4.06
C PHE A 559 10.00 -20.72 -3.49
N ALA A 560 10.37 -20.02 -2.42
CA ALA A 560 9.59 -18.91 -1.89
C ALA A 560 10.51 -17.84 -1.30
N PHE A 561 10.11 -16.57 -1.40
CA PHE A 561 10.84 -15.43 -0.85
C PHE A 561 11.11 -15.59 0.65
N ASP A 562 10.11 -16.04 1.41
CA ASP A 562 10.10 -16.12 2.87
C ASP A 562 10.53 -17.48 3.45
N ALA A 563 10.60 -18.53 2.63
CA ALA A 563 10.96 -19.88 3.06
C ALA A 563 12.47 -20.02 3.38
N SER A 564 12.78 -20.95 4.29
CA SER A 564 14.14 -21.41 4.53
C SER A 564 14.45 -22.67 3.73
N CYS A 565 15.72 -22.96 3.47
CA CYS A 565 16.10 -24.20 2.80
C CYS A 565 15.87 -25.48 3.62
N THR A 566 15.55 -25.34 4.91
CA THR A 566 15.16 -26.48 5.76
C THR A 566 13.68 -26.81 5.65
N ASP A 567 12.87 -25.92 5.08
CA ASP A 567 11.46 -26.21 4.77
C ASP A 567 11.40 -27.09 3.51
N GLN A 568 10.96 -28.33 3.72
CA GLN A 568 10.80 -29.35 2.69
C GLN A 568 9.35 -29.85 2.67
N SER A 569 8.40 -28.90 2.74
CA SER A 569 6.97 -29.17 2.67
C SER A 569 6.56 -29.82 1.33
N LYS A 570 5.53 -30.66 1.37
CA LYS A 570 4.94 -31.28 0.17
C LYS A 570 4.31 -30.23 -0.74
N ASN A 571 4.44 -30.39 -2.06
CA ASN A 571 3.76 -29.51 -3.02
C ASN A 571 2.24 -29.65 -2.87
N THR A 572 1.58 -28.55 -2.48
CA THR A 572 0.13 -28.48 -2.36
C THR A 572 -0.38 -27.16 -2.91
N ILE A 573 -1.60 -27.18 -3.42
CA ILE A 573 -2.34 -26.00 -3.85
C ILE A 573 -3.68 -25.95 -3.12
N LEU A 574 -4.19 -24.75 -2.85
CA LEU A 574 -5.51 -24.58 -2.27
C LEU A 574 -6.53 -24.44 -3.40
N LEU A 575 -7.45 -25.39 -3.53
CA LEU A 575 -8.56 -25.29 -4.47
C LEU A 575 -9.70 -24.51 -3.79
N HIS A 576 -10.22 -23.48 -4.44
CA HIS A 576 -11.35 -22.69 -3.95
C HIS A 576 -12.25 -22.22 -5.10
N ARG A 577 -13.40 -21.63 -4.74
CA ARG A 577 -14.46 -21.25 -5.68
C ARG A 577 -14.03 -20.38 -6.87
N PHE A 578 -13.03 -19.52 -6.70
CA PHE A 578 -12.61 -18.60 -7.75
C PHE A 578 -11.56 -19.23 -8.68
N ASN A 579 -10.53 -19.88 -8.14
CA ASN A 579 -9.45 -20.43 -8.97
C ASN A 579 -9.90 -21.64 -9.79
N ILE A 580 -10.80 -22.49 -9.26
CA ILE A 580 -11.40 -23.60 -10.00
C ILE A 580 -12.26 -23.09 -11.15
N LEU A 581 -13.16 -22.14 -10.90
CA LEU A 581 -14.00 -21.57 -11.97
C LEU A 581 -13.16 -20.82 -13.01
N PHE A 582 -12.05 -20.20 -12.61
CA PHE A 582 -11.12 -19.56 -13.54
C PHE A 582 -10.41 -20.58 -14.43
N ALA A 583 -9.94 -21.69 -13.87
CA ALA A 583 -9.34 -22.77 -14.64
C ALA A 583 -10.35 -23.43 -15.60
N MET A 584 -11.60 -23.61 -15.17
CA MET A 584 -12.69 -24.08 -16.03
C MET A 584 -13.00 -23.09 -17.15
N ALA A 585 -13.00 -21.78 -16.85
CA ALA A 585 -13.17 -20.72 -17.84
C ALA A 585 -12.07 -20.70 -18.90
N ALA A 586 -10.84 -20.95 -18.48
CA ALA A 586 -9.70 -20.93 -19.37
C ALA A 586 -9.62 -22.18 -20.27
N THR A 587 -9.92 -23.36 -19.71
CA THR A 587 -9.87 -24.65 -20.41
C THR A 587 -11.17 -25.00 -21.16
N ASN A 588 -12.26 -24.27 -20.90
CA ASN A 588 -13.60 -24.57 -21.42
C ASN A 588 -14.05 -26.03 -21.14
N MET A 589 -13.56 -26.61 -20.05
CA MET A 589 -13.84 -28.00 -19.72
C MET A 589 -15.20 -28.12 -19.04
N THR A 590 -16.12 -28.84 -19.67
CA THR A 590 -17.54 -28.92 -19.27
C THR A 590 -17.97 -30.30 -18.76
N SER A 591 -17.20 -31.36 -19.06
CA SER A 591 -17.54 -32.74 -18.71
C SER A 591 -17.13 -33.08 -17.28
N SER A 592 -18.11 -33.45 -16.46
CA SER A 592 -17.90 -33.90 -15.07
C SER A 592 -16.97 -35.13 -14.96
N GLY A 593 -16.95 -35.99 -15.99
CA GLY A 593 -16.05 -37.14 -16.07
C GLY A 593 -14.58 -36.74 -16.23
N SER A 594 -14.28 -35.81 -17.17
CA SER A 594 -12.91 -35.32 -17.41
C SER A 594 -12.39 -34.54 -16.20
N LEU A 595 -13.24 -33.73 -15.59
CA LEU A 595 -12.96 -33.02 -14.34
C LEU A 595 -12.57 -33.96 -13.19
N LYS A 596 -13.25 -35.10 -13.03
CA LYS A 596 -12.86 -36.12 -12.03
C LYS A 596 -11.56 -36.83 -12.40
N HIS A 597 -11.31 -37.06 -13.69
CA HIS A 597 -10.06 -37.68 -14.15
C HIS A 597 -8.84 -36.85 -13.75
N LEU A 598 -8.91 -35.52 -13.80
CA LEU A 598 -7.81 -34.63 -13.36
C LEU A 598 -7.39 -34.87 -11.91
N CYS A 599 -8.32 -35.23 -11.04
CA CYS A 599 -8.00 -35.50 -9.64
C CYS A 599 -7.15 -36.76 -9.46
N SER A 600 -7.04 -37.64 -10.47
CA SER A 600 -6.09 -38.77 -10.45
C SER A 600 -4.63 -38.31 -10.34
N TYR A 601 -4.33 -37.06 -10.72
CA TYR A 601 -3.02 -36.44 -10.55
C TYR A 601 -2.74 -35.98 -9.13
N CYS A 602 -3.67 -36.13 -8.18
CA CYS A 602 -3.48 -35.85 -6.75
C CYS A 602 -3.28 -37.18 -5.98
N PRO A 603 -2.03 -37.64 -5.75
CA PRO A 603 -1.79 -39.00 -5.25
C PRO A 603 -2.33 -39.25 -3.85
N THR A 604 -2.37 -38.22 -2.99
CA THR A 604 -2.85 -38.38 -1.59
C THR A 604 -4.13 -37.63 -1.29
N MET A 605 -4.51 -36.63 -2.10
CA MET A 605 -5.67 -35.76 -1.88
C MET A 605 -6.75 -35.90 -2.97
N TYR A 606 -6.86 -37.09 -3.58
CA TYR A 606 -7.87 -37.39 -4.61
C TYR A 606 -9.31 -37.03 -4.18
N ASP A 607 -9.72 -37.44 -2.97
CA ASP A 607 -11.09 -37.20 -2.48
C ASP A 607 -11.37 -35.71 -2.24
N ALA A 608 -10.38 -34.97 -1.74
CA ALA A 608 -10.49 -33.53 -1.55
C ALA A 608 -10.63 -32.81 -2.90
N CYS A 609 -9.81 -33.17 -3.90
CA CYS A 609 -9.90 -32.64 -5.25
C CYS A 609 -11.27 -32.91 -5.88
N THR A 610 -11.72 -34.17 -5.85
CA THR A 610 -13.00 -34.55 -6.48
C THR A 610 -14.19 -33.88 -5.81
N THR A 611 -14.14 -33.64 -4.51
CA THR A 611 -15.18 -32.91 -3.77
C THR A 611 -15.33 -31.47 -4.28
N VAL A 612 -14.21 -30.73 -4.42
CA VAL A 612 -14.24 -29.34 -4.90
C VAL A 612 -14.71 -29.28 -6.36
N VAL A 613 -14.17 -30.16 -7.21
CA VAL A 613 -14.46 -30.20 -8.63
C VAL A 613 -15.90 -30.64 -8.94
N ALA A 614 -16.47 -31.56 -8.15
CA ALA A 614 -17.87 -31.93 -8.30
C ALA A 614 -18.80 -30.76 -7.93
N ALA A 615 -18.49 -30.05 -6.83
CA ALA A 615 -19.26 -28.90 -6.37
C ALA A 615 -19.24 -27.72 -7.36
N SER A 616 -18.16 -27.54 -8.13
CA SER A 616 -18.05 -26.41 -9.08
C SER A 616 -18.90 -26.55 -10.35
N SER A 617 -19.38 -27.76 -10.67
CA SER A 617 -20.11 -28.04 -11.92
C SER A 617 -21.37 -27.18 -12.10
N LYS A 618 -22.18 -27.01 -11.06
CA LYS A 618 -23.41 -26.19 -11.12
C LYS A 618 -23.11 -24.70 -11.27
N ALA A 619 -22.11 -24.19 -10.57
CA ALA A 619 -21.71 -22.78 -10.69
C ALA A 619 -21.14 -22.49 -12.09
N TRP A 620 -20.37 -23.43 -12.64
CA TRP A 620 -19.80 -23.32 -13.98
C TRP A 620 -20.86 -23.26 -15.09
N THR A 621 -21.90 -24.11 -15.05
CA THR A 621 -22.95 -24.09 -16.09
C THR A 621 -23.68 -22.75 -16.14
N LEU A 622 -23.97 -22.17 -14.97
CA LEU A 622 -24.60 -20.85 -14.85
C LEU A 622 -23.67 -19.73 -15.32
N TYR A 623 -22.38 -19.78 -14.96
CA TYR A 623 -21.40 -18.80 -15.41
C TYR A 623 -21.18 -18.83 -16.93
N ASN A 624 -21.05 -20.02 -17.52
CA ASN A 624 -20.79 -20.19 -18.95
C ASN A 624 -21.98 -19.73 -19.82
N GLN A 625 -23.21 -19.76 -19.29
CA GLN A 625 -24.37 -19.17 -19.95
C GLN A 625 -24.35 -17.63 -19.93
N TYR A 626 -23.73 -17.03 -18.91
CA TYR A 626 -23.66 -15.58 -18.73
C TYR A 626 -22.51 -14.94 -19.52
N SER A 627 -21.33 -15.56 -19.54
CA SER A 627 -20.10 -14.98 -20.10
C SER A 627 -19.64 -15.68 -21.38
N SER A 628 -19.83 -15.04 -22.54
CA SER A 628 -19.41 -15.57 -23.85
C SER A 628 -17.99 -15.14 -24.28
N SER A 629 -17.40 -14.16 -23.61
CA SER A 629 -16.10 -13.55 -23.98
C SER A 629 -14.87 -14.18 -23.31
N ALA A 630 -15.07 -15.13 -22.38
CA ALA A 630 -13.99 -15.74 -21.60
C ALA A 630 -12.95 -16.44 -22.48
N SER A 631 -13.38 -17.11 -23.56
CA SER A 631 -12.49 -17.88 -24.46
C SER A 631 -11.51 -17.01 -25.25
N LEU A 632 -11.91 -15.80 -25.68
CA LEU A 632 -11.03 -14.90 -26.41
C LEU A 632 -9.90 -14.37 -25.52
N LEU A 633 -10.26 -13.96 -24.29
CA LEU A 633 -9.30 -13.44 -23.32
C LEU A 633 -8.38 -14.54 -22.79
N SER A 634 -8.90 -15.74 -22.51
CA SER A 634 -8.09 -16.87 -22.07
C SER A 634 -7.08 -17.31 -23.15
N ASN A 635 -7.46 -17.32 -24.43
CA ASN A 635 -6.55 -17.63 -25.54
C ASN A 635 -5.41 -16.60 -25.69
N ALA A 636 -5.71 -15.31 -25.52
CA ALA A 636 -4.71 -14.26 -25.55
C ALA A 636 -3.73 -14.37 -24.35
N ALA A 637 -4.26 -14.68 -23.17
CA ALA A 637 -3.45 -14.94 -21.97
C ALA A 637 -2.58 -16.19 -22.16
N HIS A 638 -3.14 -17.30 -22.65
CA HIS A 638 -2.43 -18.54 -22.94
C HIS A 638 -1.22 -18.30 -23.84
N THR A 639 -1.43 -17.64 -24.98
CA THR A 639 -0.38 -17.37 -25.98
C THR A 639 0.76 -16.53 -25.41
N THR A 640 0.45 -15.62 -24.47
CA THR A 640 1.47 -14.75 -23.87
C THR A 640 2.24 -15.47 -22.77
N ILE A 641 1.54 -16.23 -21.91
CA ILE A 641 2.15 -16.97 -20.80
C ILE A 641 3.00 -18.14 -21.32
N SER A 642 2.54 -18.87 -22.35
CA SER A 642 3.32 -19.96 -22.94
C SER A 642 4.59 -19.47 -23.63
N LYS A 643 4.63 -18.21 -24.12
CA LYS A 643 5.85 -17.56 -24.63
C LYS A 643 6.84 -17.19 -23.52
N ILE A 644 6.34 -16.81 -22.35
CA ILE A 644 7.20 -16.58 -21.18
C ILE A 644 7.80 -17.93 -20.76
N GLY A 645 7.02 -19.01 -20.84
CA GLY A 645 7.49 -20.35 -20.47
C GLY A 645 7.52 -20.56 -18.96
N VAL A 646 6.51 -20.04 -18.25
CA VAL A 646 6.41 -20.21 -16.79
C VAL A 646 6.26 -21.68 -16.45
N GLU A 647 7.05 -22.16 -15.50
CA GLU A 647 7.11 -23.58 -15.16
C GLU A 647 7.34 -23.84 -13.66
N ILE A 648 7.18 -25.11 -13.27
CA ILE A 648 7.65 -25.64 -12.00
C ILE A 648 8.78 -26.63 -12.25
N VAL A 649 9.73 -26.66 -11.33
CA VAL A 649 10.85 -27.60 -11.36
C VAL A 649 10.92 -28.45 -10.10
N GLN A 650 11.55 -29.60 -10.23
CA GLN A 650 11.80 -30.49 -9.11
C GLN A 650 13.14 -31.20 -9.30
N TYR A 651 13.96 -31.18 -8.26
CA TYR A 651 15.23 -31.91 -8.24
C TYR A 651 14.95 -33.34 -7.87
N ALA A 652 15.41 -34.30 -8.67
CA ALA A 652 15.13 -35.71 -8.44
C ALA A 652 16.35 -36.60 -8.69
N LEU A 653 16.36 -37.74 -8.00
CA LEU A 653 17.21 -38.89 -8.30
C LEU A 653 16.30 -40.00 -8.81
N ASN A 654 16.60 -40.49 -10.01
CA ASN A 654 15.99 -41.70 -10.52
C ASN A 654 16.76 -42.89 -9.95
N GLU A 655 16.14 -43.63 -9.02
CA GLU A 655 16.80 -44.74 -8.31
C GLU A 655 17.16 -45.91 -9.25
N THR A 656 16.45 -46.06 -10.37
CA THR A 656 16.74 -47.12 -11.35
C THR A 656 18.00 -46.83 -12.15
N SER A 657 18.17 -45.58 -12.59
CA SER A 657 19.33 -45.16 -13.40
C SER A 657 20.49 -44.59 -12.57
N GLN A 658 20.26 -44.27 -11.29
CA GLN A 658 21.19 -43.55 -10.41
C GLN A 658 21.62 -42.19 -10.97
N LEU A 659 20.75 -41.54 -11.77
CA LEU A 659 21.00 -40.23 -12.36
C LEU A 659 20.21 -39.14 -11.65
N TYR A 660 20.91 -38.04 -11.36
CA TYR A 660 20.30 -36.80 -10.91
C TYR A 660 19.72 -36.03 -12.09
N VAL A 661 18.45 -35.68 -12.00
CA VAL A 661 17.70 -35.05 -13.09
C VAL A 661 16.95 -33.82 -12.58
N LEU A 662 16.91 -32.80 -13.43
CA LEU A 662 16.03 -31.65 -13.27
C LEU A 662 14.70 -31.97 -13.94
N LEU A 663 13.67 -32.26 -13.15
CA LEU A 663 12.32 -32.41 -13.68
C LEU A 663 11.72 -31.03 -13.93
N GLN A 664 11.14 -30.83 -15.11
CA GLN A 664 10.54 -29.59 -15.57
C GLN A 664 9.09 -29.86 -15.96
N GLN A 665 8.20 -28.92 -15.65
CA GLN A 665 6.82 -28.96 -16.11
C GLN A 665 6.34 -27.52 -16.37
N PRO A 666 6.19 -27.12 -17.64
CA PRO A 666 5.51 -25.89 -18.01
C PRO A 666 4.09 -25.83 -17.41
N LEU A 667 3.68 -24.65 -16.96
CA LEU A 667 2.32 -24.45 -16.47
C LEU A 667 1.29 -24.58 -17.60
N LEU A 668 1.63 -24.08 -18.79
CA LEU A 668 0.80 -24.18 -19.98
C LEU A 668 1.62 -24.74 -21.14
N ASN A 669 1.00 -25.56 -21.97
CA ASN A 669 1.61 -26.08 -23.18
C ASN A 669 1.83 -24.99 -24.26
N GLN A 670 2.77 -25.20 -25.18
CA GLN A 670 3.08 -24.26 -26.26
C GLN A 670 2.00 -24.24 -27.37
N THR A 671 1.28 -25.34 -27.57
CA THR A 671 0.21 -25.43 -28.57
C THR A 671 -1.15 -25.28 -27.92
N SER A 672 -1.95 -24.32 -28.39
CA SER A 672 -3.38 -24.22 -28.05
C SER A 672 -4.24 -25.32 -28.70
N ALA A 673 -3.65 -26.12 -29.59
CA ALA A 673 -4.29 -27.19 -30.33
C ALA A 673 -4.25 -28.52 -29.55
N GLY A 674 -4.97 -28.55 -28.42
CA GLY A 674 -5.08 -29.71 -27.54
C GLY A 674 -4.67 -29.32 -26.12
N LEU A 675 -5.63 -29.37 -25.19
CA LEU A 675 -5.36 -29.19 -23.77
C LEU A 675 -4.47 -30.34 -23.30
N ASP A 676 -3.31 -30.02 -22.75
CA ASP A 676 -2.65 -30.97 -21.85
C ASP A 676 -3.48 -31.01 -20.57
N GLU A 677 -3.73 -32.18 -20.02
CA GLU A 677 -4.57 -32.30 -18.82
C GLU A 677 -3.97 -31.55 -17.62
N TRP A 678 -2.65 -31.31 -17.65
CA TRP A 678 -1.94 -30.45 -16.69
C TRP A 678 -2.33 -28.96 -16.77
N ASP A 679 -2.75 -28.45 -17.93
CA ASP A 679 -3.05 -27.02 -18.13
C ASP A 679 -4.11 -26.53 -17.13
N PHE A 680 -5.02 -27.40 -16.70
CA PHE A 680 -6.01 -27.08 -15.68
C PHE A 680 -5.37 -26.66 -14.34
N PHE A 681 -4.40 -27.43 -13.85
CA PHE A 681 -3.65 -27.08 -12.65
C PHE A 681 -2.73 -25.88 -12.90
N GLY A 682 -2.15 -25.77 -14.10
CA GLY A 682 -1.43 -24.58 -14.55
C GLY A 682 -2.24 -23.29 -14.41
N TRP A 683 -3.51 -23.30 -14.83
CA TRP A 683 -4.40 -22.14 -14.70
C TRP A 683 -4.72 -21.79 -13.24
N ILE A 684 -4.68 -22.74 -12.32
CA ILE A 684 -4.81 -22.47 -10.88
C ILE A 684 -3.57 -21.72 -10.35
N TYR A 685 -2.36 -22.17 -10.72
CA TYR A 685 -1.12 -21.44 -10.41
C TYR A 685 -1.11 -20.03 -11.04
N ILE A 686 -1.61 -19.90 -12.27
CA ILE A 686 -1.69 -18.61 -12.98
C ILE A 686 -2.72 -17.67 -12.34
N TYR A 687 -3.85 -18.20 -11.85
CA TYR A 687 -4.80 -17.41 -11.05
C TYR A 687 -4.11 -16.85 -9.81
N ASP A 688 -3.34 -17.69 -9.10
CA ASP A 688 -2.56 -17.28 -7.92
C ASP A 688 -1.50 -16.22 -8.24
N TRP A 689 -0.89 -16.28 -9.43
CA TRP A 689 0.02 -15.25 -9.93
C TRP A 689 -0.72 -13.93 -10.20
N ALA A 690 -1.88 -13.98 -10.86
CA ALA A 690 -2.68 -12.79 -11.16
C ALA A 690 -3.18 -12.07 -9.90
N GLN A 691 -3.55 -12.81 -8.85
CA GLN A 691 -3.97 -12.24 -7.56
C GLN A 691 -2.79 -11.90 -6.62
N ALA A 692 -1.55 -12.01 -7.10
CA ALA A 692 -0.33 -11.78 -6.32
C ALA A 692 -0.23 -12.62 -5.03
N SER A 693 -0.69 -13.87 -5.06
CA SER A 693 -0.42 -14.86 -3.99
C SER A 693 0.77 -15.77 -4.31
N ARG A 694 1.18 -15.81 -5.58
CA ARG A 694 2.44 -16.36 -6.08
C ARG A 694 3.13 -15.34 -6.96
N GLU A 695 4.44 -15.44 -7.09
CA GLU A 695 5.22 -14.62 -8.01
C GLU A 695 6.02 -15.50 -8.97
N VAL A 696 6.38 -14.94 -10.11
CA VAL A 696 7.24 -15.61 -11.08
C VAL A 696 8.59 -14.91 -11.08
N ILE A 697 9.65 -15.70 -10.88
CA ILE A 697 11.03 -15.22 -10.92
C ILE A 697 11.75 -15.93 -12.06
N SER A 698 12.37 -15.17 -12.96
CA SER A 698 13.25 -15.68 -14.00
C SER A 698 14.62 -15.98 -13.39
N PHE A 699 14.99 -17.27 -13.33
CA PHE A 699 16.33 -17.73 -12.96
C PHE A 699 17.18 -17.84 -14.22
N GLU A 700 18.08 -16.89 -14.43
CA GLU A 700 18.87 -16.76 -15.65
C GLU A 700 20.33 -17.12 -15.39
N GLY A 701 20.67 -18.39 -15.64
CA GLY A 701 22.02 -18.89 -15.50
C GLY A 701 22.79 -18.95 -16.82
N ASP A 702 23.99 -19.52 -16.75
CA ASP A 702 24.90 -19.67 -17.90
C ASP A 702 24.44 -20.76 -18.87
N PHE A 703 23.68 -21.76 -18.41
CA PHE A 703 23.23 -22.90 -19.22
C PHE A 703 21.74 -22.90 -19.53
N GLY A 704 20.92 -22.20 -18.74
CA GLY A 704 19.48 -22.16 -18.95
C GLY A 704 18.79 -20.99 -18.27
N VAL A 705 17.59 -20.69 -18.76
CA VAL A 705 16.68 -19.67 -18.23
C VAL A 705 15.40 -20.36 -17.81
N TYR A 706 15.04 -20.20 -16.54
CA TYR A 706 13.91 -20.90 -15.92
C TYR A 706 12.97 -19.89 -15.24
N PRO A 707 11.87 -19.49 -15.89
CA PRO A 707 10.83 -18.67 -15.27
C PRO A 707 9.99 -19.52 -14.32
N LEU A 708 10.35 -19.50 -13.04
CA LEU A 708 9.76 -20.38 -12.04
C LEU A 708 8.66 -19.66 -11.27
N ILE A 709 7.54 -20.34 -11.02
CA ILE A 709 6.51 -19.85 -10.11
C ILE A 709 6.81 -20.26 -8.65
N SER A 710 6.67 -19.31 -7.73
CA SER A 710 6.95 -19.49 -6.30
C SER A 710 5.92 -20.38 -5.62
N ASN A 711 6.20 -20.80 -4.38
CA ASN A 711 5.17 -21.30 -3.47
C ASN A 711 4.14 -20.21 -3.12
N THR A 712 2.96 -20.59 -2.62
CA THR A 712 1.94 -19.63 -2.15
C THR A 712 2.44 -18.92 -0.90
N TYR A 713 2.30 -17.60 -0.87
CA TYR A 713 2.60 -16.79 0.30
C TYR A 713 1.39 -16.60 1.21
N ALA A 714 1.64 -16.57 2.52
CA ALA A 714 0.65 -16.11 3.47
C ALA A 714 0.52 -14.57 3.40
N PRO A 715 -0.71 -14.02 3.35
CA PRO A 715 -0.89 -12.57 3.35
C PRO A 715 -0.47 -11.98 4.69
N GLN A 716 0.07 -10.76 4.65
CA GLN A 716 0.28 -9.95 5.84
C GLN A 716 -1.04 -9.39 6.33
N VAL A 717 -1.38 -9.63 7.60
CA VAL A 717 -2.62 -9.15 8.19
C VAL A 717 -2.39 -7.80 8.86
N ILE A 718 -3.11 -6.78 8.40
CA ILE A 718 -3.13 -5.44 9.01
C ILE A 718 -4.56 -5.08 9.43
N GLN A 719 -4.71 -3.99 10.18
CA GLN A 719 -6.01 -3.47 10.60
C GLN A 719 -6.12 -1.99 10.30
N ALA A 720 -7.35 -1.54 10.03
CA ALA A 720 -7.64 -0.13 9.85
C ALA A 720 -7.38 0.65 11.14
N GLN A 721 -6.62 1.75 11.03
CA GLN A 721 -6.29 2.58 12.17
C GLN A 721 -7.44 3.55 12.46
N GLY A 722 -8.21 3.30 13.52
CA GLY A 722 -9.37 4.14 13.87
C GLY A 722 -9.04 5.57 14.33
N LEU A 723 -7.77 5.86 14.65
CA LEU A 723 -7.30 7.21 14.96
C LEU A 723 -7.14 8.10 13.72
N GLU A 724 -7.13 7.51 12.51
CA GLU A 724 -7.05 8.26 11.25
C GLU A 724 -8.39 8.87 10.83
N VAL A 725 -9.48 8.51 11.51
CA VAL A 725 -10.82 9.09 11.28
C VAL A 725 -11.10 10.12 12.38
N PRO A 726 -10.88 11.42 12.13
CA PRO A 726 -11.11 12.45 13.12
C PRO A 726 -12.60 12.60 13.46
N LYS A 727 -12.89 13.04 14.69
CA LYS A 727 -14.26 13.19 15.22
C LYS A 727 -14.47 14.52 15.94
N SER A 728 -13.44 15.36 16.05
CA SER A 728 -13.45 16.49 16.98
C SER A 728 -14.33 17.63 16.47
N ALA A 729 -14.24 17.99 15.19
CA ALA A 729 -14.98 19.12 14.64
C ALA A 729 -16.51 18.85 14.63
N CYS A 730 -16.90 17.67 14.16
CA CYS A 730 -18.30 17.28 14.10
C CYS A 730 -18.94 17.13 15.49
N GLN A 731 -18.19 16.70 16.50
CA GLN A 731 -18.69 16.68 17.87
C GLN A 731 -19.13 18.07 18.36
N TYR A 732 -18.32 19.10 18.13
CA TYR A 732 -18.69 20.48 18.50
C TYR A 732 -19.94 20.97 17.76
N LEU A 733 -19.99 20.77 16.45
CA LEU A 733 -21.12 21.19 15.62
C LEU A 733 -22.43 20.44 15.98
N LEU A 734 -22.34 19.16 16.35
CA LEU A 734 -23.46 18.38 16.85
C LEU A 734 -23.96 18.94 18.19
N VAL A 735 -23.06 19.27 19.12
CA VAL A 735 -23.42 19.87 20.41
C VAL A 735 -24.13 21.21 20.20
N VAL A 736 -23.61 22.07 19.32
CA VAL A 736 -24.27 23.34 18.96
C VAL A 736 -25.69 23.10 18.44
N SER A 737 -25.86 22.13 17.53
CA SER A 737 -27.18 21.80 16.97
C SER A 737 -28.15 21.28 18.04
N LYS A 738 -27.67 20.47 18.99
CA LYS A 738 -28.46 20.00 20.15
C LYS A 738 -28.87 21.16 21.06
N VAL A 739 -27.96 22.09 21.35
CA VAL A 739 -28.25 23.30 22.14
C VAL A 739 -29.33 24.14 21.46
N VAL A 740 -29.25 24.32 20.14
CA VAL A 740 -30.28 25.04 19.38
C VAL A 740 -31.66 24.40 19.57
N THR A 741 -31.79 23.08 19.37
CA THR A 741 -33.06 22.39 19.58
C THR A 741 -33.55 22.51 21.03
N ALA A 742 -32.66 22.36 22.01
CA ALA A 742 -33.02 22.41 23.43
C ALA A 742 -33.61 23.78 23.82
N VAL A 743 -32.97 24.88 23.40
CA VAL A 743 -33.47 26.23 23.66
C VAL A 743 -34.80 26.49 22.93
N LEU A 744 -34.95 26.05 21.68
CA LEU A 744 -36.22 26.17 20.96
C LEU A 744 -37.35 25.43 21.71
N ILE A 745 -37.09 24.24 22.24
CA ILE A 745 -38.06 23.50 23.06
C ILE A 745 -38.39 24.26 24.33
N VAL A 746 -37.40 24.77 25.07
CA VAL A 746 -37.63 25.54 26.30
C VAL A 746 -38.49 26.77 26.04
N VAL A 747 -38.14 27.57 25.02
CA VAL A 747 -38.92 28.77 24.65
C VAL A 747 -40.32 28.37 24.16
N GLY A 748 -40.43 27.30 23.38
CA GLY A 748 -41.71 26.78 22.90
C GLY A 748 -42.64 26.30 24.03
N VAL A 749 -42.09 25.64 25.06
CA VAL A 749 -42.82 25.24 26.27
C VAL A 749 -43.28 26.46 27.07
N ILE A 750 -42.43 27.48 27.21
CA ILE A 750 -42.81 28.74 27.87
C ILE A 750 -43.97 29.41 27.13
N ILE A 751 -43.89 29.54 25.80
CA ILE A 751 -44.94 30.13 24.96
C ILE A 751 -46.23 29.32 25.04
N THR A 752 -46.15 27.99 24.99
CA THR A 752 -47.32 27.10 25.08
C THR A 752 -47.99 27.22 26.45
N THR A 753 -47.20 27.24 27.53
CA THR A 753 -47.70 27.42 28.90
C THR A 753 -48.39 28.76 29.05
N TYR A 754 -47.77 29.84 28.56
CA TYR A 754 -48.37 31.18 28.58
C TYR A 754 -49.66 31.24 27.76
N SER A 755 -49.70 30.56 26.61
CA SER A 755 -50.90 30.46 25.77
C SER A 755 -52.04 29.73 26.48
N CYS A 756 -51.74 28.66 27.21
CA CYS A 756 -52.71 27.94 28.06
C CYS A 756 -53.22 28.81 29.21
N LEU A 757 -52.33 29.55 29.90
CA LEU A 757 -52.70 30.47 30.98
C LEU A 757 -53.61 31.60 30.48
N LEU A 758 -53.42 32.05 29.23
CA LEU A 758 -54.28 33.03 28.55
C LEU A 758 -55.54 32.41 27.91
N LYS A 759 -55.87 31.14 28.21
CA LYS A 759 -57.02 30.42 27.64
C LYS A 759 -57.03 30.40 26.11
N CYS A 760 -55.84 30.32 25.49
CA CYS A 760 -55.62 30.36 24.04
C CYS A 760 -56.12 31.64 23.34
N ARG A 761 -56.29 32.75 24.07
CA ARG A 761 -56.65 34.06 23.51
C ARG A 761 -55.41 34.79 22.97
N ILE A 762 -54.81 34.23 21.92
CA ILE A 762 -53.59 34.74 21.29
C ILE A 762 -53.82 34.95 19.79
N VAL A 763 -53.07 35.88 19.20
CA VAL A 763 -53.00 36.04 17.74
C VAL A 763 -52.10 34.94 17.20
N GLY A 764 -52.68 33.86 16.69
CA GLY A 764 -51.96 32.66 16.24
C GLY A 764 -50.96 32.93 15.12
N ARG A 765 -51.19 33.94 14.28
CA ARG A 765 -50.23 34.38 13.25
C ARG A 765 -48.85 34.73 13.81
N ASN A 766 -48.78 35.24 15.06
CA ASN A 766 -47.49 35.58 15.68
C ASN A 766 -46.63 34.34 15.95
N LEU A 767 -47.24 33.16 16.15
CA LEU A 767 -46.52 31.91 16.36
C LEU A 767 -45.80 31.44 15.08
N LEU A 768 -46.25 31.85 13.88
CA LEU A 768 -45.54 31.55 12.63
C LEU A 768 -44.14 32.19 12.58
N HIS A 769 -43.95 33.30 13.30
CA HIS A 769 -42.66 33.98 13.42
C HIS A 769 -41.75 33.39 14.50
N PHE A 770 -42.20 32.34 15.21
CA PHE A 770 -41.47 31.72 16.32
C PHE A 770 -40.00 31.45 16.00
N ASN A 771 -39.72 30.71 14.91
CA ASN A 771 -38.35 30.36 14.54
C ASN A 771 -37.47 31.59 14.32
N ARG A 772 -38.00 32.65 13.69
CA ARG A 772 -37.25 33.88 13.42
C ARG A 772 -36.93 34.66 14.70
N ILE A 773 -37.89 34.76 15.62
CA ILE A 773 -37.75 35.56 16.85
C ILE A 773 -36.99 34.78 17.93
N ALA A 774 -37.38 33.53 18.19
CA ALA A 774 -36.71 32.69 19.17
C ALA A 774 -35.24 32.46 18.78
N GLY A 775 -34.97 32.28 17.49
CA GLY A 775 -33.62 32.12 16.97
C GLY A 775 -32.72 33.33 17.19
N SER A 776 -33.15 34.53 16.78
CA SER A 776 -32.31 35.73 16.90
C SER A 776 -32.10 36.21 18.33
N VAL A 777 -33.13 36.08 19.19
CA VAL A 777 -33.10 36.61 20.56
C VAL A 777 -32.46 35.65 21.55
N TRP A 778 -32.73 34.34 21.46
CA TRP A 778 -32.31 33.38 22.48
C TRP A 778 -31.08 32.56 22.12
N LEU A 779 -30.81 32.36 20.83
CA LEU A 779 -29.65 31.59 20.35
C LEU A 779 -28.53 32.49 19.85
N GLY A 780 -28.90 33.58 19.18
CA GLY A 780 -27.95 34.43 18.48
C GLY A 780 -27.61 33.91 17.08
N ARG A 781 -27.15 34.84 16.23
CA ARG A 781 -26.87 34.62 14.80
C ARG A 781 -25.84 33.51 14.52
N PRO A 782 -24.74 33.38 15.27
CA PRO A 782 -23.73 32.36 14.99
C PRO A 782 -24.27 30.92 15.11
N PHE A 783 -25.06 30.61 16.14
CA PHE A 783 -25.59 29.25 16.30
C PHE A 783 -26.65 28.89 15.26
N MET A 784 -27.48 29.86 14.84
CA MET A 784 -28.39 29.68 13.71
C MET A 784 -27.63 29.44 12.40
N ALA A 785 -26.57 30.21 12.14
CA ALA A 785 -25.75 30.04 10.95
C ALA A 785 -25.09 28.65 10.93
N VAL A 786 -24.52 28.22 12.06
CA VAL A 786 -23.90 26.89 12.20
C VAL A 786 -24.91 25.79 11.89
N ARG A 787 -26.10 25.84 12.50
CA ARG A 787 -27.15 24.84 12.26
C ARG A 787 -27.66 24.83 10.81
N GLY A 788 -27.82 26.01 10.20
CA GLY A 788 -28.18 26.08 8.79
C GLY A 788 -27.07 25.53 7.88
N MET A 789 -25.81 25.77 8.21
CA MET A 789 -24.66 25.21 7.48
C MET A 789 -24.65 23.69 7.56
N THR A 790 -24.88 23.09 8.73
CA THR A 790 -24.96 21.62 8.87
C THR A 790 -26.02 21.00 7.98
N ALA A 791 -27.15 21.70 7.74
CA ALA A 791 -28.18 21.26 6.82
C ALA A 791 -27.76 21.37 5.34
N ILE A 792 -27.09 22.45 4.94
CA ILE A 792 -26.53 22.60 3.59
C ILE A 792 -25.50 21.50 3.29
N ILE A 793 -24.62 21.21 4.25
CA ILE A 793 -23.61 20.15 4.08
C ILE A 793 -24.30 18.81 3.89
N LEU A 794 -25.30 18.50 4.71
CA LEU A 794 -26.07 17.27 4.56
C LEU A 794 -26.71 17.19 3.16
N LEU A 795 -27.33 18.27 2.66
CA LEU A 795 -27.89 18.32 1.30
C LEU A 795 -26.83 18.16 0.19
N SER A 796 -25.61 18.64 0.44
CA SER A 796 -24.49 18.58 -0.51
C SER A 796 -23.75 17.24 -0.49
N SER A 797 -23.97 16.40 0.53
CA SER A 797 -23.40 15.05 0.63
C SER A 797 -24.27 14.02 -0.07
N SER A 798 -23.62 13.12 -0.84
CA SER A 798 -24.27 11.96 -1.46
C SER A 798 -24.81 11.00 -0.39
N PRO A 799 -26.07 10.55 -0.46
CA PRO A 799 -26.61 9.59 0.49
C PRO A 799 -26.17 8.18 0.08
N ILE A 800 -25.11 7.71 0.73
CA ILE A 800 -24.56 6.36 0.55
C ILE A 800 -24.71 5.59 1.85
N GLU A 801 -25.14 4.34 1.73
CA GLU A 801 -25.21 3.38 2.82
C GLU A 801 -24.15 2.29 2.61
N PHE A 802 -23.52 1.87 3.70
CA PHE A 802 -22.63 0.73 3.69
C PHE A 802 -23.43 -0.52 4.06
N GLY A 803 -23.60 -1.43 3.10
CA GLY A 803 -24.49 -2.57 3.24
C GLY A 803 -23.94 -3.84 2.58
N SER A 804 -24.61 -4.96 2.84
CA SER A 804 -24.28 -6.25 2.24
C SER A 804 -25.49 -6.82 1.49
N ARG A 805 -25.25 -7.37 0.31
CA ARG A 805 -26.24 -8.08 -0.51
C ARG A 805 -25.67 -9.43 -0.91
N ASN A 806 -26.37 -10.52 -0.59
CA ASN A 806 -25.91 -11.89 -0.82
C ASN A 806 -24.48 -12.11 -0.32
N GLY A 807 -24.13 -11.63 0.89
CA GLY A 807 -22.77 -11.75 1.44
C GLY A 807 -21.67 -10.93 0.75
N TYR A 808 -22.01 -10.15 -0.28
CA TYR A 808 -21.13 -9.14 -0.87
C TYR A 808 -21.38 -7.78 -0.25
N THR A 809 -20.35 -7.19 0.33
CA THR A 809 -20.43 -5.91 1.03
C THR A 809 -19.90 -4.78 0.14
N GLY A 810 -20.58 -3.64 0.13
CA GLY A 810 -20.18 -2.46 -0.64
C GLY A 810 -20.98 -1.20 -0.31
N PHE A 811 -20.68 -0.10 -1.01
CA PHE A 811 -21.48 1.11 -0.91
C PHE A 811 -22.65 1.07 -1.86
N ILE A 812 -23.85 1.38 -1.36
CA ILE A 812 -25.08 1.40 -2.13
C ILE A 812 -25.66 2.81 -2.06
N PHE A 813 -26.09 3.32 -3.21
CA PHE A 813 -26.80 4.59 -3.25
C PHE A 813 -28.21 4.44 -2.66
N GLN A 814 -28.53 5.23 -1.64
CA GLN A 814 -29.83 5.20 -0.98
C GLN A 814 -30.45 6.61 -1.03
N PRO A 815 -31.38 6.89 -1.95
CA PRO A 815 -31.95 8.24 -2.07
C PRO A 815 -32.72 8.62 -0.79
N ARG A 816 -32.56 9.87 -0.35
CA ARG A 816 -33.34 10.42 0.77
C ARG A 816 -34.81 10.49 0.39
N THR A 817 -35.69 10.25 1.35
CA THR A 817 -37.13 10.43 1.12
C THR A 817 -37.46 11.90 0.87
N LEU A 818 -38.61 12.16 0.24
CA LEU A 818 -39.09 13.53 0.02
C LEU A 818 -39.22 14.29 1.35
N ILE A 819 -39.72 13.62 2.39
CA ILE A 819 -39.92 14.19 3.73
C ILE A 819 -38.58 14.61 4.34
N ASP A 820 -37.60 13.70 4.32
CA ASP A 820 -36.24 13.97 4.81
C ASP A 820 -35.61 15.17 4.11
N THR A 821 -35.78 15.24 2.78
CA THR A 821 -35.28 16.36 1.98
C THR A 821 -35.95 17.67 2.36
N MET A 822 -37.28 17.68 2.57
CA MET A 822 -38.02 18.86 3.03
C MET A 822 -37.56 19.32 4.41
N VAL A 823 -37.34 18.40 5.36
CA VAL A 823 -36.87 18.75 6.70
C VAL A 823 -35.50 19.39 6.66
N VAL A 824 -34.52 18.76 5.99
CA VAL A 824 -33.17 19.31 5.90
C VAL A 824 -33.18 20.65 5.14
N SER A 825 -33.99 20.80 4.10
CA SER A 825 -34.16 22.08 3.39
C SER A 825 -34.73 23.17 4.30
N SER A 826 -35.69 22.84 5.17
CA SER A 826 -36.25 23.79 6.13
C SER A 826 -35.22 24.26 7.17
N GLU A 827 -34.28 23.39 7.54
CA GLU A 827 -33.18 23.71 8.44
C GLU A 827 -32.11 24.57 7.74
N ALA A 828 -31.89 24.39 6.44
CA ALA A 828 -31.02 25.28 5.67
C ALA A 828 -31.55 26.74 5.65
N MET A 829 -32.87 26.95 5.85
CA MET A 829 -33.46 28.29 5.89
C MET A 829 -32.97 29.15 7.06
N TRP A 830 -32.36 28.57 8.11
CA TRP A 830 -31.74 29.35 9.19
C TRP A 830 -30.72 30.37 8.66
N ILE A 831 -29.98 30.02 7.61
CA ILE A 831 -29.04 30.94 6.96
C ILE A 831 -29.77 32.14 6.35
N THR A 832 -30.93 31.91 5.73
CA THR A 832 -31.75 33.01 5.18
C THR A 832 -32.23 33.93 6.29
N TYR A 833 -32.60 33.39 7.45
CA TYR A 833 -32.99 34.22 8.61
C TYR A 833 -31.82 35.06 9.13
N VAL A 834 -30.62 34.48 9.24
CA VAL A 834 -29.40 35.21 9.61
C VAL A 834 -29.09 36.31 8.60
N MET A 835 -29.13 36.01 7.30
CA MET A 835 -28.87 36.99 6.25
C MET A 835 -29.87 38.14 6.29
N ASN A 836 -31.17 37.85 6.42
CA ASN A 836 -32.20 38.88 6.53
C ASN A 836 -31.96 39.80 7.74
N ASP A 837 -31.62 39.22 8.90
CA ASP A 837 -31.36 39.97 10.12
C ASP A 837 -30.08 40.84 10.04
N VAL A 838 -29.07 40.42 9.27
CA VAL A 838 -27.86 41.21 8.95
C VAL A 838 -28.17 42.33 7.96
N LEU A 839 -28.90 42.03 6.89
CA LEU A 839 -29.27 43.00 5.86
C LEU A 839 -30.16 44.11 6.43
N LEU A 840 -31.10 43.78 7.33
CA LEU A 840 -31.95 44.77 8.02
C LEU A 840 -31.12 45.79 8.80
N PHE A 841 -30.05 45.36 9.48
CA PHE A 841 -29.14 46.26 10.18
C PHE A 841 -28.38 47.19 9.21
N MET A 842 -27.92 46.67 8.07
CA MET A 842 -27.20 47.46 7.07
C MET A 842 -28.09 48.51 6.40
N VAL A 843 -29.35 48.18 6.10
CA VAL A 843 -30.33 49.13 5.54
C VAL A 843 -30.72 50.21 6.58
N GLY A 844 -30.88 49.83 7.86
CA GLY A 844 -31.16 50.77 8.94
C GLY A 844 -30.03 51.80 9.16
N MET A 845 -28.76 51.39 9.01
CA MET A 845 -27.62 52.32 9.04
C MET A 845 -27.56 53.26 7.82
N GLY A 846 -28.04 52.82 6.66
CA GLY A 846 -28.17 53.65 5.46
C GLY A 846 -29.19 54.79 5.65
N HIS A 847 -30.31 54.51 6.31
CA HIS A 847 -31.31 55.53 6.65
C HIS A 847 -30.82 56.49 7.74
N LEU A 848 -30.11 56.00 8.77
CA LEU A 848 -29.53 56.87 9.81
C LEU A 848 -28.41 57.79 9.29
N ARG A 849 -27.70 57.42 8.20
CA ARG A 849 -26.77 58.32 7.51
C ARG A 849 -27.48 59.39 6.68
N TYR A 850 -28.67 59.09 6.14
CA TYR A 850 -29.47 60.05 5.37
C TYR A 850 -30.14 61.08 6.29
N ASP A 851 -30.61 60.68 7.47
CA ASP A 851 -31.23 61.59 8.45
C ASP A 851 -30.22 62.47 9.21
N ARG A 852 -28.92 62.11 9.21
CA ARG A 852 -27.86 62.93 9.82
C ARG A 852 -27.24 63.96 8.84
N CYS A 853 -27.62 63.94 7.56
CA CYS A 853 -27.27 64.94 6.55
C CYS A 853 -28.43 65.89 6.20
N ARG A 854 -29.51 65.90 6.99
CA ARG A 854 -30.65 66.79 6.79
C ARG A 854 -30.78 67.81 7.91
#